data_AF-A0A812YKN2-F1
#
_entry.id   AF-A0A812YKN2-F1
#
_cell.length_a   1.000
_cell.length_b   1.000
_cell.length_c   1.000
_cell.angle_alpha   90.00
_cell.angle_beta   90.00
_cell.angle_gamma   90.00
#
_symmetry.space_group_name_H-M   'P 1'
#
loop_
_entity.id
_entity.type
_entity.pdbx_description
1 polymer ?
#
loop_
_entity_poly.entity_id
_entity_poly.type
_entity_poly.pdbx_seq_one_letter_code
_entity_poly.pdbx_strand_id
1 'polypeptide(L)'
;MWSRHDFMRYAQETLYTELFNALNEYATLLSMQLPGMVADSFPTMPEDPEPPGSDAEDRARDFIAEGSGSYWTAIREVINWPPFERMVFSAGAYGHRAYTGLRRQTERHQAVCCLVNCFLKQIEPQLPWTTFAVLCNCQTDMHVDVQNAHIESVVVGFSHFVGGQLDPVDANAAFHHPQEPPENDEVMAKECFLDGKIGARLNKLSKATLVDQKGSIAMVTREDGSSHEVPSTRMLPWYEGLLVLQELEAKSDAAGVTWFDDRCRNLLMQERKKRGKVNGTLYVEKKLMNLSVTGKRFEDAEGAAFSYRRPEVKDSDIPVDSEDEAPPGRFRIADITGYMPPWEAWCHEHGGFYQDFYQVHWKDEKGTPWGALNFSKVENGAVETGSTWEPDDCIPPSLDGMRLREKAKWLKRKRDQEQKAEKEKELAETVKGQSKRPRIETSSMTLDGGSPVEAERKPEAPPPKMSRYRRNGSPLIQDMFRLKRGHDFDPPQTNKDPDVRSGWPKRAEDYPPGYGCADPPGLCSNACDCMDDQRAQKSWETTKNWLEDPRRASDATMAIDMLSAQQRFVRRRGQVTKCCFFETSQTSHADQTHTSAAINLCKVLEESVRSVLKDLPMFAIQENGDSVRIPACALMKPSEDYAPVQYQLAQTSAARKWLCLSEEDGKLSLIAKGPPSRPAPFRVEFAHPEGMTAVVDCMVTDTQQKSWLSASATIAARFMDVGHCPLSRNARLVLQEHLGKIFNFEAKVAKEVSLGRWLDVVDLLIRMLRTTAMAHVVKSDAAAACLPELLSVLHFTRGDGMTLE
;
A
#
# COMPACT_ATOMS: atom_id res chain seq x y z
N MET A 1 15.82 28.49 -32.72
CA MET A 1 15.71 29.95 -32.49
C MET A 1 15.60 30.14 -30.99
N TRP A 2 16.63 30.68 -30.32
CA TRP A 2 16.69 30.81 -28.86
C TRP A 2 15.71 31.89 -28.37
N SER A 3 15.08 31.69 -27.21
CA SER A 3 14.26 32.75 -26.60
C SER A 3 15.16 33.89 -26.10
N ARG A 4 14.62 35.11 -25.91
CA ARG A 4 15.39 36.22 -25.32
C ARG A 4 16.05 35.79 -24.02
N HIS A 5 15.33 35.06 -23.16
CA HIS A 5 15.86 34.55 -21.90
C HIS A 5 17.02 33.56 -22.11
N ASP A 6 16.92 32.65 -23.08
CA ASP A 6 18.00 31.68 -23.35
C ASP A 6 19.24 32.37 -23.93
N PHE A 7 19.04 33.36 -24.80
CA PHE A 7 20.13 34.15 -25.38
C PHE A 7 20.82 35.03 -24.33
N MET A 8 20.04 35.70 -23.47
CA MET A 8 20.58 36.51 -22.37
C MET A 8 21.32 35.63 -21.36
N ARG A 9 20.80 34.43 -21.06
CA ARG A 9 21.47 33.49 -20.17
C ARG A 9 22.79 32.96 -20.76
N TYR A 10 22.77 32.56 -22.03
CA TYR A 10 24.00 32.17 -22.71
C TYR A 10 25.02 33.31 -22.76
N ALA A 11 24.57 34.54 -23.04
CA ALA A 11 25.42 35.71 -23.01
C ALA A 11 25.98 36.01 -21.61
N GLN A 12 25.21 35.78 -20.55
CA GLN A 12 25.68 35.92 -19.16
C GLN A 12 26.77 34.91 -18.81
N GLU A 13 26.66 33.69 -19.33
CA GLU A 13 27.63 32.62 -19.12
C GLU A 13 28.91 32.79 -19.97
N THR A 14 28.82 33.51 -21.09
CA THR A 14 29.89 33.58 -22.10
C THR A 14 30.60 34.94 -22.18
N LEU A 15 29.93 36.04 -21.82
CA LEU A 15 30.49 37.39 -21.87
C LEU A 15 31.01 37.84 -20.51
N TYR A 16 32.03 38.69 -20.52
CA TYR A 16 32.45 39.39 -19.31
C TYR A 16 31.32 40.28 -18.79
N THR A 17 31.27 40.47 -17.46
CA THR A 17 30.20 41.19 -16.75
C THR A 17 29.88 42.56 -17.37
N GLU A 18 30.90 43.32 -17.77
CA GLU A 18 30.72 44.64 -18.39
C GLU A 18 30.02 44.56 -19.76
N LEU A 19 30.40 43.58 -20.59
CA LEU A 19 29.79 43.35 -21.90
C LEU A 19 28.37 42.77 -21.79
N PHE A 20 28.15 41.89 -20.80
CA PHE A 20 26.82 41.39 -20.51
C PHE A 20 25.88 42.52 -20.05
N ASN A 21 26.36 43.41 -19.18
CA ASN A 21 25.59 44.57 -18.73
C ASN A 21 25.25 45.50 -19.91
N ALA A 22 26.22 45.80 -20.79
CA ALA A 22 25.98 46.59 -22.00
C ALA A 22 24.96 45.92 -22.96
N LEU A 23 25.04 44.59 -23.13
CA LEU A 23 24.06 43.84 -23.92
C LEU A 23 22.66 43.89 -23.29
N ASN A 24 22.56 43.79 -21.97
CA ASN A 24 21.29 43.83 -21.24
C ASN A 24 20.63 45.21 -21.33
N GLU A 25 21.43 46.27 -21.21
CA GLU A 25 20.98 47.65 -21.40
C GLU A 25 20.49 47.88 -22.84
N TYR A 26 21.25 47.42 -23.83
CA TYR A 26 20.83 47.46 -25.25
C TYR A 26 19.53 46.68 -25.50
N ALA A 27 19.39 45.46 -24.98
CA ALA A 27 18.18 44.66 -25.15
C ALA A 27 16.95 45.32 -24.50
N THR A 28 17.15 46.04 -23.40
CA THR A 28 16.11 46.81 -22.72
C THR A 28 15.69 48.02 -23.55
N LEU A 29 16.66 48.80 -24.04
CA LEU A 29 16.41 49.94 -24.94
C LEU A 29 15.72 49.49 -26.23
N LEU A 30 16.13 48.35 -26.80
CA LEU A 30 15.52 47.79 -27.99
C LEU A 30 14.06 47.38 -27.75
N SER A 31 13.72 46.79 -26.59
CA SER A 31 12.31 46.51 -26.26
C SER A 31 11.46 47.76 -26.09
N MET A 32 12.04 48.90 -25.69
CA MET A 32 11.31 50.17 -25.58
C MET A 32 11.14 50.87 -26.93
N GLN A 33 12.00 50.58 -27.91
CA GLN A 33 11.96 51.21 -29.24
C GLN A 33 11.23 50.37 -30.30
N LEU A 34 10.98 49.09 -30.05
CA LEU A 34 10.09 48.30 -30.90
C LEU A 34 8.67 48.85 -30.78
N PRO A 35 7.98 49.20 -31.88
CA PRO A 35 6.62 49.72 -31.83
C PRO A 35 5.74 48.71 -31.10
N GLY A 36 5.17 49.12 -29.96
CA GLY A 36 4.21 48.28 -29.25
C GLY A 36 3.07 47.91 -30.19
N MET A 37 2.78 46.62 -30.35
CA MET A 37 1.60 46.20 -31.07
C MET A 37 0.37 46.82 -30.40
N VAL A 38 -0.46 47.47 -31.20
CA VAL A 38 -1.71 48.11 -30.76
C VAL A 38 -2.53 47.08 -30.01
N ALA A 39 -3.01 47.43 -28.81
CA ALA A 39 -3.91 46.56 -28.05
C ALA A 39 -5.15 46.26 -28.90
N ASP A 40 -5.34 44.99 -29.25
CA ASP A 40 -6.50 44.56 -30.03
C ASP A 40 -7.78 44.85 -29.22
N SER A 41 -8.72 45.60 -29.79
CA SER A 41 -10.03 45.81 -29.20
C SER A 41 -10.93 44.58 -29.43
N PHE A 42 -11.86 44.34 -28.49
CA PHE A 42 -12.83 43.25 -28.59
C PHE A 42 -13.55 43.26 -29.96
N PRO A 43 -13.72 42.11 -30.63
CA PRO A 43 -14.52 42.07 -31.85
C PRO A 43 -15.94 42.54 -31.52
N THR A 44 -16.37 43.65 -32.12
CA THR A 44 -17.76 44.10 -31.99
C THR A 44 -18.69 43.03 -32.52
N MET A 45 -19.85 42.84 -31.89
CA MET A 45 -20.88 41.93 -32.39
C MET A 45 -21.10 42.22 -33.88
N PRO A 46 -20.99 41.22 -34.76
CA PRO A 46 -21.16 41.44 -36.19
C PRO A 46 -22.60 41.85 -36.46
N GLU A 47 -22.80 42.88 -37.29
CA GLU A 47 -24.14 43.39 -37.64
C GLU A 47 -24.95 42.34 -38.40
N ASP A 48 -24.30 41.46 -39.16
CA ASP A 48 -24.91 40.37 -39.93
C ASP A 48 -24.21 39.02 -39.66
N PRO A 49 -24.94 37.96 -39.26
CA PRO A 49 -24.37 36.62 -39.05
C PRO A 49 -24.23 35.87 -40.38
N GLU A 50 -23.01 35.74 -40.90
CA GLU A 50 -22.68 34.76 -41.94
C GLU A 50 -21.54 33.86 -41.43
N PRO A 51 -21.60 32.51 -41.47
CA PRO A 51 -22.69 31.53 -41.69
C PRO A 51 -23.44 31.15 -40.36
N PRO A 52 -24.36 30.15 -40.32
CA PRO A 52 -24.97 29.72 -39.05
C PRO A 52 -23.92 29.39 -37.99
N GLY A 53 -24.03 30.03 -36.83
CA GLY A 53 -23.16 29.81 -35.69
C GLY A 53 -23.36 28.43 -35.08
N SER A 54 -22.51 28.05 -34.13
CA SER A 54 -22.81 26.91 -33.25
C SER A 54 -24.02 27.23 -32.37
N ASP A 55 -24.74 26.23 -31.87
CA ASP A 55 -25.86 26.44 -30.93
C ASP A 55 -25.49 27.34 -29.72
N ALA A 56 -24.25 27.21 -29.22
CA ALA A 56 -23.73 28.07 -28.16
C ALA A 56 -23.63 29.56 -28.55
N GLU A 57 -23.29 29.82 -29.81
CA GLU A 57 -23.15 31.17 -30.37
C GLU A 57 -24.51 31.82 -30.58
N ASP A 58 -25.48 31.07 -31.10
CA ASP A 58 -26.85 31.54 -31.28
C ASP A 58 -27.52 31.81 -29.93
N ARG A 59 -27.33 30.91 -28.94
CA ARG A 59 -27.87 31.10 -27.59
C ARG A 59 -27.23 32.29 -26.88
N ALA A 60 -25.94 32.52 -27.05
CA ALA A 60 -25.27 33.70 -26.51
C ALA A 60 -25.82 35.00 -27.13
N ARG A 61 -26.12 35.00 -28.43
CA ARG A 61 -26.73 36.14 -29.12
C ARG A 61 -28.12 36.46 -28.57
N ASP A 62 -28.94 35.43 -28.33
CA ASP A 62 -30.27 35.60 -27.73
C ASP A 62 -30.18 36.27 -26.36
N PHE A 63 -29.28 35.80 -25.49
CA PHE A 63 -29.10 36.38 -24.15
C PHE A 63 -28.61 37.84 -24.20
N ILE A 64 -27.71 38.17 -25.13
CA ILE A 64 -27.24 39.55 -25.31
C ILE A 64 -28.37 40.44 -25.83
N ALA A 65 -29.16 39.96 -26.80
CA ALA A 65 -30.26 40.72 -27.41
C ALA A 65 -31.44 40.93 -26.44
N GLU A 66 -31.73 39.93 -25.61
CA GLU A 66 -32.75 40.02 -24.56
C GLU A 66 -32.39 41.11 -23.53
N GLY A 67 -31.10 41.28 -23.24
CA GLY A 67 -30.59 42.33 -22.36
C GLY A 67 -31.09 42.25 -20.92
N SER A 68 -31.74 41.14 -20.55
CA SER A 68 -32.36 40.91 -19.25
C SER A 68 -31.88 39.59 -18.65
N GLY A 69 -31.71 39.53 -17.33
CA GLY A 69 -31.23 38.34 -16.62
C GLY A 69 -29.78 38.43 -16.14
N SER A 70 -29.33 37.37 -15.47
CA SER A 70 -27.97 37.27 -14.93
C SER A 70 -27.02 36.74 -16.00
N TYR A 71 -25.94 37.49 -16.30
CA TYR A 71 -24.90 37.03 -17.23
C TYR A 71 -24.26 35.70 -16.77
N TRP A 72 -24.24 35.41 -15.47
CA TRP A 72 -23.77 34.12 -14.97
C TRP A 72 -24.67 32.95 -15.41
N THR A 73 -25.99 33.12 -15.34
CA THR A 73 -26.95 32.11 -15.78
C THR A 73 -26.84 31.89 -17.28
N ALA A 74 -26.73 32.97 -18.05
CA ALA A 74 -26.53 32.92 -19.49
C ALA A 74 -25.24 32.17 -19.87
N ILE A 75 -24.12 32.44 -19.20
CA ILE A 75 -22.85 31.73 -19.41
C ILE A 75 -23.00 30.24 -19.09
N ARG A 76 -23.59 29.89 -17.94
CA ARG A 76 -23.81 28.49 -17.56
C ARG A 76 -24.61 27.71 -18.60
N GLU A 77 -25.63 28.34 -19.18
CA GLU A 77 -26.43 27.70 -20.20
C GLU A 77 -25.65 27.56 -21.51
N VAL A 78 -24.93 28.61 -21.93
CA VAL A 78 -24.12 28.62 -23.15
C VAL A 78 -22.99 27.60 -23.12
N ILE A 79 -22.24 27.48 -22.01
CA ILE A 79 -21.10 26.55 -21.90
C ILE A 79 -21.49 25.07 -21.88
N ASN A 80 -22.77 24.75 -21.67
CA ASN A 80 -23.28 23.36 -21.67
C ASN A 80 -23.54 22.81 -23.08
N TRP A 81 -23.41 23.64 -24.13
CA TRP A 81 -23.67 23.24 -25.51
C TRP A 81 -22.46 22.52 -26.15
N PRO A 82 -22.68 21.66 -27.16
CA PRO A 82 -21.67 20.74 -27.69
C PRO A 82 -20.46 21.31 -28.47
N PRO A 83 -20.35 22.59 -28.91
CA PRO A 83 -19.08 23.03 -29.53
C PRO A 83 -17.86 22.94 -28.58
N PHE A 84 -18.09 22.67 -27.29
CA PHE A 84 -17.08 22.50 -26.23
C PHE A 84 -16.70 21.03 -25.93
N GLU A 85 -17.06 20.07 -26.78
CA GLU A 85 -16.79 18.61 -26.60
C GLU A 85 -15.29 18.20 -26.54
N ARG A 86 -14.36 19.13 -26.76
CA ARG A 86 -12.93 18.89 -26.51
C ARG A 86 -12.64 19.12 -25.03
N MET A 87 -11.75 18.32 -24.43
CA MET A 87 -11.32 18.48 -23.03
C MET A 87 -10.96 19.93 -22.64
N VAL A 88 -10.50 20.74 -23.60
CA VAL A 88 -10.22 22.18 -23.40
C VAL A 88 -10.70 22.99 -24.61
N PHE A 89 -11.61 23.94 -24.38
CA PHE A 89 -11.93 25.04 -25.30
C PHE A 89 -11.29 26.33 -24.78
N SER A 90 -10.84 27.20 -25.68
CA SER A 90 -10.27 28.49 -25.29
C SER A 90 -10.46 29.51 -26.39
N ALA A 91 -10.89 30.70 -26.00
CA ALA A 91 -11.07 31.85 -26.86
C ALA A 91 -10.60 33.11 -26.12
N GLY A 92 -10.37 34.19 -26.84
CA GLY A 92 -9.77 35.39 -26.30
C GLY A 92 -8.34 35.62 -26.79
N ALA A 93 -7.52 36.24 -25.95
CA ALA A 93 -6.16 36.64 -26.28
C ALA A 93 -5.23 35.43 -26.44
N TYR A 94 -4.20 35.61 -27.24
CA TYR A 94 -3.09 34.68 -27.32
C TYR A 94 -1.78 35.46 -27.37
N GLY A 95 -0.98 35.28 -26.33
CA GLY A 95 0.42 35.68 -26.30
C GLY A 95 1.31 34.46 -26.43
N HIS A 96 2.17 34.42 -27.44
CA HIS A 96 3.24 33.43 -27.49
C HIS A 96 4.52 34.06 -28.01
N ARG A 97 5.44 34.35 -27.09
CA ARG A 97 6.70 35.08 -27.34
C ARG A 97 6.42 36.50 -27.82
N ALA A 98 6.91 36.88 -29.01
CA ALA A 98 6.75 38.22 -29.57
C ALA A 98 5.43 38.40 -30.35
N TYR A 99 4.59 37.38 -30.44
CA TYR A 99 3.32 37.42 -31.16
C TYR A 99 2.16 37.55 -30.18
N THR A 100 1.39 38.62 -30.35
CA THR A 100 0.10 38.86 -29.68
C THR A 100 -0.99 38.86 -30.75
N GLY A 101 -2.12 38.22 -30.47
CA GLY A 101 -3.28 38.24 -31.35
C GLY A 101 -4.49 37.51 -30.75
N LEU A 102 -5.52 37.27 -31.57
CA LEU A 102 -6.72 36.55 -31.15
C LEU A 102 -6.59 35.04 -31.44
N ARG A 103 -7.12 34.19 -30.55
CA ARG A 103 -7.33 32.77 -30.89
C ARG A 103 -8.33 32.65 -32.04
N ARG A 104 -8.15 31.66 -32.91
CA ARG A 104 -9.08 31.38 -34.04
C ARG A 104 -10.52 31.13 -33.57
N GLN A 105 -10.69 30.58 -32.37
CA GLN A 105 -11.99 30.35 -31.74
C GLN A 105 -12.71 31.67 -31.44
N THR A 106 -11.98 32.75 -31.17
CA THR A 106 -12.55 34.09 -30.93
C THR A 106 -13.32 34.59 -32.15
N GLU A 107 -12.80 34.36 -33.36
CA GLU A 107 -13.47 34.76 -34.61
C GLU A 107 -14.76 33.98 -34.86
N ARG A 108 -14.84 32.74 -34.36
CA ARG A 108 -15.96 31.80 -34.59
C ARG A 108 -17.05 31.85 -33.53
N HIS A 109 -16.74 32.41 -32.36
CA HIS A 109 -17.62 32.44 -31.20
C HIS A 109 -17.68 33.86 -30.60
N GLN A 110 -17.97 34.85 -31.43
CA GLN A 110 -17.92 36.26 -31.08
C GLN A 110 -18.99 36.63 -30.05
N ALA A 111 -20.20 36.08 -30.18
CA ALA A 111 -21.30 36.27 -29.24
C ALA A 111 -21.00 35.60 -27.89
N VAL A 112 -20.44 34.37 -27.88
CA VAL A 112 -20.01 33.73 -26.63
C VAL A 112 -18.93 34.57 -25.94
N CYS A 113 -17.93 35.03 -26.69
CA CYS A 113 -16.88 35.89 -26.13
C CYS A 113 -17.50 37.20 -25.59
N CYS A 114 -18.47 37.78 -26.29
CA CYS A 114 -19.12 39.04 -25.91
C CYS A 114 -19.88 38.86 -24.60
N LEU A 115 -20.62 37.76 -24.47
CA LEU A 115 -21.35 37.40 -23.26
C LEU A 115 -20.41 37.22 -22.05
N VAL A 116 -19.30 36.49 -22.24
CA VAL A 116 -18.27 36.33 -21.21
C VAL A 116 -17.66 37.67 -20.82
N ASN A 117 -17.38 38.54 -21.78
CA ASN A 117 -16.85 39.88 -21.52
C ASN A 117 -17.84 40.76 -20.74
N CYS A 118 -19.14 40.71 -21.06
CA CYS A 118 -20.18 41.41 -20.31
C CYS A 118 -20.23 40.96 -18.84
N PHE A 119 -20.12 39.65 -18.59
CA PHE A 119 -20.01 39.10 -17.24
C PHE A 119 -18.77 39.59 -16.50
N LEU A 120 -17.60 39.56 -17.14
CA LEU A 120 -16.36 40.01 -16.50
C LEU A 120 -16.37 41.50 -16.19
N LYS A 121 -16.90 42.33 -17.10
CA LYS A 121 -17.09 43.76 -16.85
C LYS A 121 -18.12 44.05 -15.75
N GLN A 122 -19.06 43.13 -15.51
CA GLN A 122 -19.96 43.24 -14.37
C GLN A 122 -19.23 42.97 -13.05
N ILE A 123 -18.29 42.02 -13.03
CA ILE A 123 -17.51 41.67 -11.83
C ILE A 123 -16.44 42.73 -11.55
N GLU A 124 -15.66 43.09 -12.56
CA GLU A 124 -14.58 44.07 -12.45
C GLU A 124 -14.56 44.95 -13.71
N PRO A 125 -15.22 46.12 -13.65
CA PRO A 125 -15.36 47.02 -14.81
C PRO A 125 -14.04 47.53 -15.38
N GLN A 126 -12.96 47.50 -14.59
CA GLN A 126 -11.64 48.00 -14.99
C GLN A 126 -10.81 46.93 -15.73
N LEU A 127 -11.21 45.66 -15.71
CA LEU A 127 -10.43 44.60 -16.36
C LEU A 127 -10.42 44.78 -17.89
N PRO A 128 -9.24 44.89 -18.51
CA PRO A 128 -9.11 44.81 -19.95
C PRO A 128 -9.36 43.38 -20.44
N TRP A 129 -9.53 43.24 -21.76
CA TRP A 129 -9.95 42.00 -22.40
C TRP A 129 -9.09 40.78 -22.02
N THR A 130 -9.77 39.67 -21.79
CA THR A 130 -9.26 38.48 -21.12
C THR A 130 -9.34 37.26 -22.03
N THR A 131 -8.47 36.28 -21.79
CA THR A 131 -8.63 34.96 -22.38
C THR A 131 -9.58 34.17 -21.49
N PHE A 132 -10.49 33.38 -22.05
CA PHE A 132 -11.22 32.40 -21.26
C PHE A 132 -11.00 31.00 -21.80
N ALA A 133 -11.02 30.03 -20.88
CA ALA A 133 -10.94 28.63 -21.17
C ALA A 133 -12.13 27.91 -20.55
N VAL A 134 -12.76 27.01 -21.30
CA VAL A 134 -13.75 26.06 -20.79
C VAL A 134 -13.05 24.71 -20.71
N LEU A 135 -12.97 24.15 -19.50
CA LEU A 135 -12.28 22.90 -19.21
C LEU A 135 -13.32 21.82 -18.92
N CYS A 136 -13.39 20.79 -19.77
CA CYS A 136 -14.37 19.73 -19.66
C CYS A 136 -13.75 18.50 -18.97
N ASN A 137 -14.29 18.11 -17.81
CA ASN A 137 -13.83 16.98 -16.98
C ASN A 137 -12.35 17.07 -16.54
N CYS A 138 -11.76 18.26 -16.45
CA CYS A 138 -10.37 18.43 -16.04
C CYS A 138 -10.26 18.66 -14.52
N GLN A 139 -9.49 17.80 -13.84
CA GLN A 139 -9.05 17.98 -12.45
C GLN A 139 -7.75 18.81 -12.39
N THR A 140 -7.71 19.96 -13.03
CA THR A 140 -6.50 20.81 -13.08
C THR A 140 -6.64 22.01 -12.14
N ASP A 141 -5.55 22.30 -11.41
CA ASP A 141 -5.45 23.49 -10.56
C ASP A 141 -5.60 24.80 -11.35
N MET A 142 -5.88 25.88 -10.63
CA MET A 142 -6.02 27.24 -11.17
C MET A 142 -4.86 27.57 -12.12
N HIS A 143 -5.18 27.82 -13.40
CA HIS A 143 -4.20 28.12 -14.43
C HIS A 143 -3.52 29.46 -14.14
N VAL A 144 -2.20 29.43 -13.93
CA VAL A 144 -1.36 30.64 -13.87
C VAL A 144 -0.74 30.83 -15.26
N ASP A 145 -1.11 31.92 -15.94
CA ASP A 145 -0.55 32.25 -17.24
C ASP A 145 0.94 32.58 -17.10
N VAL A 146 1.81 31.73 -17.66
CA VAL A 146 3.27 31.89 -17.61
C VAL A 146 3.79 32.53 -18.92
N GLN A 147 2.90 32.89 -19.85
CA GLN A 147 3.24 33.43 -21.16
C GLN A 147 2.64 34.83 -21.38
N ASN A 148 2.69 35.67 -20.33
CA ASN A 148 2.25 37.06 -20.36
C ASN A 148 2.52 37.73 -21.71
N ALA A 149 1.45 37.99 -22.45
CA ALA A 149 1.46 39.15 -23.33
C ALA A 149 1.79 40.38 -22.46
N HIS A 150 2.48 41.40 -22.98
CA HIS A 150 2.79 42.62 -22.22
C HIS A 150 1.53 43.48 -21.91
N ILE A 151 0.34 42.91 -22.08
CA ILE A 151 -0.94 43.51 -21.76
C ILE A 151 -1.48 42.85 -20.50
N GLU A 152 -2.13 43.63 -19.64
CA GLU A 152 -2.93 43.10 -18.55
C GLU A 152 -3.97 42.16 -19.15
N SER A 153 -3.88 40.87 -18.82
CA SER A 153 -4.83 39.87 -19.28
C SER A 153 -5.17 38.95 -18.12
N VAL A 154 -6.44 38.59 -18.00
CA VAL A 154 -6.92 37.60 -17.03
C VAL A 154 -7.27 36.34 -17.79
N VAL A 155 -7.03 35.18 -17.18
CA VAL A 155 -7.52 33.90 -17.69
C VAL A 155 -8.67 33.44 -16.81
N VAL A 156 -9.84 33.25 -17.40
CA VAL A 156 -11.04 32.77 -16.69
C VAL A 156 -11.33 31.35 -17.11
N GLY A 157 -11.22 30.42 -16.15
CA GLY A 157 -11.52 29.01 -16.33
C GLY A 157 -12.97 28.70 -15.94
N PHE A 158 -13.76 28.16 -16.87
CA PHE A 158 -15.05 27.56 -16.57
C PHE A 158 -14.89 26.03 -16.58
N SER A 159 -15.03 25.37 -15.43
CA SER A 159 -15.05 23.91 -15.38
C SER A 159 -16.46 23.39 -15.66
N HIS A 160 -16.57 22.44 -16.59
CA HIS A 160 -17.81 21.73 -16.90
C HIS A 160 -17.58 20.23 -16.75
N PHE A 161 -18.43 19.56 -15.97
CA PHE A 161 -18.50 18.10 -15.93
C PHE A 161 -19.71 17.66 -16.73
N VAL A 162 -19.53 16.63 -17.58
CA VAL A 162 -20.63 16.03 -18.33
C VAL A 162 -21.68 15.54 -17.32
N GLY A 163 -22.82 16.23 -17.21
CA GLY A 163 -23.84 15.99 -16.17
C GLY A 163 -24.36 17.25 -15.46
N GLY A 164 -23.75 18.42 -15.67
CA GLY A 164 -24.37 19.72 -15.35
C GLY A 164 -24.28 20.22 -13.90
N GLN A 165 -23.47 19.60 -13.05
CA GLN A 165 -23.21 20.11 -11.69
C GLN A 165 -21.90 20.92 -11.64
N LEU A 166 -21.99 22.14 -11.08
CA LEU A 166 -20.88 23.03 -10.76
C LEU A 166 -20.81 23.06 -9.23
N ASP A 167 -19.85 22.34 -8.64
CA ASP A 167 -19.56 22.42 -7.21
C ASP A 167 -18.12 22.89 -6.95
N PRO A 168 -17.91 23.74 -5.94
CA PRO A 168 -16.59 24.02 -5.40
C PRO A 168 -16.11 22.81 -4.59
N VAL A 169 -14.83 22.49 -4.80
CA VAL A 169 -13.97 21.56 -4.05
C VAL A 169 -14.53 21.15 -2.67
N ASP A 170 -14.83 19.86 -2.51
CA ASP A 170 -14.92 19.25 -1.18
C ASP A 170 -14.30 17.84 -1.15
N ALA A 171 -13.45 17.62 -0.16
CA ALA A 171 -12.72 16.38 0.12
C ALA A 171 -13.60 15.31 0.80
N ASN A 172 -14.91 15.40 0.63
CA ASN A 172 -15.88 14.42 1.09
C ASN A 172 -16.39 13.68 -0.14
N ALA A 173 -15.74 12.57 -0.48
CA ALA A 173 -16.49 11.49 -1.11
C ALA A 173 -17.62 11.18 -0.13
N ALA A 174 -18.86 11.55 -0.48
CA ALA A 174 -20.02 11.19 0.30
C ALA A 174 -19.92 9.68 0.58
N PHE A 175 -19.84 9.34 1.87
CA PHE A 175 -19.94 7.97 2.31
C PHE A 175 -21.29 7.45 1.83
N HIS A 176 -21.27 6.65 0.76
CA HIS A 176 -22.47 5.93 0.34
C HIS A 176 -22.67 4.76 1.30
N HIS A 177 -23.68 4.87 2.17
CA HIS A 177 -24.03 3.80 3.08
C HIS A 177 -24.31 2.51 2.27
N PRO A 178 -23.93 1.30 2.71
CA PRO A 178 -24.22 0.04 1.98
C PRO A 178 -25.72 -0.26 1.74
N GLN A 179 -26.59 0.53 2.38
CA GLN A 179 -28.05 0.55 2.22
C GLN A 179 -28.53 1.53 1.14
N GLU A 180 -27.68 2.44 0.66
CA GLU A 180 -28.01 3.34 -0.44
C GLU A 180 -28.10 2.55 -1.76
N PRO A 181 -29.11 2.83 -2.60
CA PRO A 181 -29.28 2.16 -3.87
C PRO A 181 -28.12 2.49 -4.82
N PRO A 182 -27.81 1.62 -5.79
CA PRO A 182 -26.96 2.02 -6.91
C PRO A 182 -27.63 3.21 -7.63
N GLU A 183 -26.92 4.32 -7.81
CA GLU A 183 -27.42 5.54 -8.47
C GLU A 183 -27.94 5.30 -9.90
N ASN A 184 -27.69 4.13 -10.49
CA ASN A 184 -28.04 3.77 -11.86
C ASN A 184 -29.07 2.62 -11.99
N ASP A 185 -29.78 2.23 -10.92
CA ASP A 185 -30.77 1.13 -10.98
C ASP A 185 -32.11 1.53 -10.33
N GLU A 186 -32.92 2.31 -11.08
CA GLU A 186 -34.26 2.75 -10.67
C GLU A 186 -35.19 1.59 -10.27
N VAL A 187 -35.00 0.40 -10.86
CA VAL A 187 -35.78 -0.80 -10.54
C VAL A 187 -35.44 -1.27 -9.13
N MET A 188 -34.16 -1.35 -8.79
CA MET A 188 -33.71 -1.74 -7.45
C MET A 188 -34.11 -0.69 -6.39
N ALA A 189 -34.05 0.60 -6.71
CA ALA A 189 -34.50 1.67 -5.82
C ALA A 189 -36.02 1.58 -5.54
N LYS A 190 -36.82 1.29 -6.58
CA LYS A 190 -38.27 1.08 -6.43
C LYS A 190 -38.58 -0.11 -5.52
N GLU A 191 -37.87 -1.23 -5.70
CA GLU A 191 -38.01 -2.41 -4.85
C GLU A 191 -37.61 -2.14 -3.39
N CYS A 192 -36.54 -1.37 -3.15
CA CYS A 192 -36.10 -0.95 -1.81
C CYS A 192 -37.15 -0.08 -1.10
N PHE A 193 -37.57 1.01 -1.73
CA PHE A 193 -38.28 2.11 -1.04
C PHE A 193 -39.80 2.05 -1.16
N LEU A 194 -40.34 1.51 -2.26
CA LEU A 194 -41.80 1.43 -2.45
C LEU A 194 -42.35 0.06 -2.07
N ASP A 195 -41.62 -1.01 -2.38
CA ASP A 195 -42.09 -2.39 -2.13
C ASP A 195 -41.64 -2.94 -0.77
N GLY A 196 -40.82 -2.20 -0.03
CA GLY A 196 -40.31 -2.58 1.30
C GLY A 196 -39.44 -3.84 1.27
N LYS A 197 -38.80 -4.14 0.13
CA LYS A 197 -37.85 -5.24 0.03
C LYS A 197 -36.51 -4.77 0.58
N ILE A 198 -36.18 -5.24 1.78
CA ILE A 198 -34.92 -4.98 2.48
C ILE A 198 -34.22 -6.31 2.82
N GLY A 199 -32.94 -6.26 3.20
CA GLY A 199 -32.15 -7.46 3.49
C GLY A 199 -32.18 -8.53 2.39
N ALA A 200 -32.57 -9.77 2.74
CA ALA A 200 -32.52 -10.93 1.83
C ALA A 200 -33.48 -10.82 0.64
N ARG A 201 -34.46 -9.93 0.73
CA ARG A 201 -35.43 -9.69 -0.34
C ARG A 201 -34.85 -8.87 -1.50
N LEU A 202 -33.68 -8.26 -1.32
CA LEU A 202 -32.98 -7.48 -2.35
C LEU A 202 -32.11 -8.33 -3.29
N ASN A 203 -31.94 -9.63 -3.02
CA ASN A 203 -31.21 -10.59 -3.86
C ASN A 203 -29.96 -9.99 -4.55
N LYS A 204 -29.02 -9.44 -3.76
CA LYS A 204 -27.84 -8.74 -4.29
C LYS A 204 -26.83 -9.65 -5.02
N LEU A 205 -27.07 -10.96 -5.07
CA LEU A 205 -26.30 -11.91 -5.89
C LEU A 205 -27.01 -12.15 -7.22
N SER A 206 -26.27 -11.93 -8.31
CA SER A 206 -26.71 -12.22 -9.67
C SER A 206 -25.89 -13.35 -10.27
N LYS A 207 -26.56 -14.20 -11.06
CA LYS A 207 -25.90 -15.20 -11.89
C LYS A 207 -25.22 -14.51 -13.06
N ALA A 208 -23.94 -14.80 -13.26
CA ALA A 208 -23.18 -14.30 -14.39
C ALA A 208 -22.20 -15.38 -14.88
N THR A 209 -21.91 -15.34 -16.18
CA THR A 209 -20.91 -16.19 -16.81
C THR A 209 -19.60 -15.44 -16.87
N LEU A 210 -18.55 -15.98 -16.24
CA LEU A 210 -17.21 -15.41 -16.36
C LEU A 210 -16.71 -15.62 -17.80
N VAL A 211 -16.51 -14.53 -18.54
CA VAL A 211 -15.99 -14.54 -19.92
C VAL A 211 -14.47 -14.54 -19.89
N ASP A 212 -13.90 -13.62 -19.12
CA ASP A 212 -12.47 -13.41 -19.03
C ASP A 212 -12.12 -12.78 -17.68
N GLN A 213 -10.90 -13.00 -17.19
CA GLN A 213 -10.41 -12.40 -15.96
C GLN A 213 -9.01 -11.83 -16.19
N LYS A 214 -8.90 -10.50 -16.18
CA LYS A 214 -7.65 -9.76 -16.34
C LYS A 214 -7.33 -8.99 -15.06
N GLY A 215 -6.49 -9.59 -14.22
CA GLY A 215 -6.05 -8.95 -12.97
C GLY A 215 -7.17 -8.80 -11.94
N SER A 216 -7.40 -7.57 -11.48
CA SER A 216 -8.44 -7.21 -10.51
C SER A 216 -9.82 -6.97 -11.14
N ILE A 217 -9.96 -7.14 -12.46
CA ILE A 217 -11.22 -6.96 -13.17
C ILE A 217 -11.58 -8.28 -13.88
N ALA A 218 -12.83 -8.69 -13.73
CA ALA A 218 -13.44 -9.80 -14.42
C ALA A 218 -14.49 -9.28 -15.39
N MET A 219 -14.45 -9.78 -16.61
CA MET A 219 -15.50 -9.57 -17.60
C MET A 219 -16.56 -10.66 -17.38
N VAL A 220 -17.77 -10.25 -17.03
CA VAL A 220 -18.87 -11.18 -16.77
C VAL A 220 -20.04 -10.87 -17.70
N THR A 221 -20.68 -11.90 -18.23
CA THR A 221 -21.92 -11.77 -19.00
C THR A 221 -23.10 -12.17 -18.12
N ARG A 222 -24.06 -11.25 -17.93
CA ARG A 222 -25.31 -11.49 -17.20
C ARG A 222 -26.29 -12.34 -18.03
N GLU A 223 -27.38 -12.79 -17.41
CA GLU A 223 -28.40 -13.62 -18.10
C GLU A 223 -29.11 -12.90 -19.25
N ASP A 224 -29.16 -11.56 -19.22
CA ASP A 224 -29.67 -10.72 -20.31
C ASP A 224 -28.69 -10.61 -21.50
N GLY A 225 -27.52 -11.26 -21.43
CA GLY A 225 -26.48 -11.22 -22.44
C GLY A 225 -25.58 -9.98 -22.39
N SER A 226 -25.83 -9.05 -21.46
CA SER A 226 -25.00 -7.86 -21.28
C SER A 226 -23.67 -8.23 -20.62
N SER A 227 -22.58 -7.64 -21.10
CA SER A 227 -21.23 -7.87 -20.56
C SER A 227 -20.79 -6.68 -19.72
N HIS A 228 -20.27 -6.97 -18.53
CA HIS A 228 -19.88 -5.97 -17.53
C HIS A 228 -18.48 -6.24 -17.02
N GLU A 229 -17.71 -5.17 -16.85
CA GLU A 229 -16.47 -5.20 -16.08
C GLU A 229 -16.79 -5.10 -14.59
N VAL A 230 -16.43 -6.15 -13.85
CA VAL A 230 -16.71 -6.26 -12.43
C VAL A 230 -15.40 -6.50 -11.69
N PRO A 231 -15.09 -5.74 -10.62
CA PRO A 231 -13.93 -6.03 -9.79
C PRO A 231 -13.94 -7.49 -9.33
N SER A 232 -12.80 -8.19 -9.40
CA SER A 232 -12.70 -9.60 -9.01
C SER A 232 -13.06 -9.82 -7.53
N THR A 233 -12.95 -8.79 -6.71
CA THR A 233 -13.38 -8.78 -5.30
C THR A 233 -14.91 -8.84 -5.13
N ARG A 234 -15.68 -8.49 -6.17
CA ARG A 234 -17.15 -8.65 -6.22
C ARG A 234 -17.60 -10.01 -6.74
N MET A 235 -16.66 -10.87 -7.14
CA MET A 235 -16.97 -12.25 -7.51
C MET A 235 -16.85 -13.17 -6.30
N LEU A 236 -17.84 -14.05 -6.14
CA LEU A 236 -17.75 -15.11 -5.15
C LEU A 236 -16.67 -16.12 -5.55
N PRO A 237 -15.81 -16.56 -4.62
CA PRO A 237 -14.98 -17.74 -4.85
C PRO A 237 -15.85 -18.92 -5.28
N TRP A 238 -15.37 -19.73 -6.22
CA TRP A 238 -16.16 -20.83 -6.79
C TRP A 238 -16.78 -21.75 -5.72
N TYR A 239 -16.00 -22.14 -4.73
CA TYR A 239 -16.47 -23.04 -3.66
C TYR A 239 -17.51 -22.38 -2.76
N GLU A 240 -17.37 -21.07 -2.50
CA GLU A 240 -18.37 -20.27 -1.79
C GLU A 240 -19.68 -20.18 -2.59
N GLY A 241 -19.60 -20.04 -3.92
CA GLY A 241 -20.76 -20.15 -4.80
C GLY A 241 -21.48 -21.51 -4.67
N LEU A 242 -20.74 -22.62 -4.56
CA LEU A 242 -21.35 -23.94 -4.32
C LEU A 242 -22.05 -24.04 -2.95
N LEU A 243 -21.53 -23.36 -1.93
CA LEU A 243 -22.17 -23.29 -0.62
C LEU A 243 -23.47 -22.48 -0.65
N VAL A 244 -23.52 -21.39 -1.42
CA VAL A 244 -24.76 -20.64 -1.68
C VAL A 244 -25.79 -21.54 -2.38
N LEU A 245 -25.39 -22.27 -3.42
CA LEU A 245 -26.30 -23.19 -4.13
C LEU A 245 -26.81 -24.32 -3.21
N GLN A 246 -25.97 -24.82 -2.31
CA GLN A 246 -26.35 -25.82 -1.33
C GLN A 246 -27.36 -25.29 -0.32
N GLU A 247 -27.19 -24.05 0.15
CA GLU A 247 -28.13 -23.42 1.08
C GLU A 247 -29.47 -23.13 0.40
N LEU A 248 -29.45 -22.68 -0.86
CA LEU A 248 -30.65 -22.52 -1.69
C LEU A 248 -31.38 -23.84 -1.95
N GLU A 249 -30.65 -24.94 -2.16
CA GLU A 249 -31.24 -26.29 -2.30
C GLU A 249 -31.93 -26.74 -1.01
N ALA A 250 -31.34 -26.41 0.15
CA ALA A 250 -31.90 -26.77 1.46
C ALA A 250 -33.16 -25.95 1.81
N LYS A 251 -33.23 -24.69 1.38
CA LYS A 251 -34.39 -23.82 1.56
C LYS A 251 -35.33 -23.96 0.36
N SER A 252 -36.16 -25.00 0.38
CA SER A 252 -37.16 -25.32 -0.66
C SER A 252 -38.13 -24.17 -0.99
N ASP A 253 -38.25 -23.17 -0.10
CA ASP A 253 -39.07 -21.96 -0.25
C ASP A 253 -38.28 -20.72 -0.71
N ALA A 254 -37.14 -20.89 -1.41
CA ALA A 254 -36.39 -19.80 -2.03
C ALA A 254 -37.14 -19.13 -3.22
N ALA A 255 -38.47 -18.99 -3.13
CA ALA A 255 -39.40 -18.53 -4.15
C ALA A 255 -39.09 -17.15 -4.74
N GLY A 256 -38.18 -16.39 -4.14
CA GLY A 256 -37.70 -15.11 -4.66
C GLY A 256 -36.47 -15.18 -5.57
N VAL A 257 -35.71 -16.29 -5.59
CA VAL A 257 -34.45 -16.38 -6.35
C VAL A 257 -34.71 -17.07 -7.69
N THR A 258 -35.03 -16.27 -8.70
CA THR A 258 -35.45 -16.74 -10.02
C THR A 258 -34.36 -17.47 -10.81
N TRP A 259 -33.08 -17.18 -10.53
CA TRP A 259 -31.94 -17.75 -11.27
C TRP A 259 -31.47 -19.11 -10.76
N PHE A 260 -31.99 -19.60 -9.62
CA PHE A 260 -31.67 -20.93 -9.08
C PHE A 260 -32.47 -22.03 -9.78
N ASP A 261 -31.99 -22.41 -10.96
CA ASP A 261 -32.64 -23.34 -11.88
C ASP A 261 -32.09 -24.79 -11.78
N ASP A 262 -32.62 -25.70 -12.60
CA ASP A 262 -32.13 -27.08 -12.69
C ASP A 262 -30.68 -27.18 -13.15
N ARG A 263 -30.16 -26.16 -13.86
CA ARG A 263 -28.74 -26.13 -14.25
C ARG A 263 -27.85 -25.90 -13.04
N CYS A 264 -28.23 -25.00 -12.13
CA CYS A 264 -27.55 -24.82 -10.84
C CYS A 264 -27.59 -26.10 -9.99
N ARG A 265 -28.73 -26.79 -9.92
CA ARG A 265 -28.85 -28.09 -9.22
C ARG A 265 -27.96 -29.16 -9.83
N ASN A 266 -27.96 -29.27 -11.16
CA ASN A 266 -27.11 -30.21 -11.89
C ASN A 266 -25.62 -29.92 -11.69
N LEU A 267 -25.22 -28.65 -11.69
CA LEU A 267 -23.86 -28.22 -11.40
C LEU A 267 -23.43 -28.63 -9.98
N LEU A 268 -24.28 -28.37 -8.98
CA LEU A 268 -24.03 -28.76 -7.59
C LEU A 268 -23.90 -30.28 -7.45
N MET A 269 -24.78 -31.05 -8.10
CA MET A 269 -24.70 -32.52 -8.15
C MET A 269 -23.43 -33.01 -8.85
N GLN A 270 -23.01 -32.38 -9.94
CA GLN A 270 -21.78 -32.71 -10.65
C GLN A 270 -20.54 -32.47 -9.79
N GLU A 271 -20.46 -31.33 -9.12
CA GLU A 271 -19.34 -31.03 -8.21
C GLU A 271 -19.36 -31.95 -6.98
N ARG A 272 -20.54 -32.34 -6.47
CA ARG A 272 -20.67 -33.36 -5.42
C ARG A 272 -20.12 -34.73 -5.85
N LYS A 273 -20.39 -35.14 -7.10
CA LYS A 273 -19.82 -36.38 -7.65
C LYS A 273 -18.31 -36.29 -7.83
N LYS A 274 -17.80 -35.13 -8.24
CA LYS A 274 -16.38 -34.92 -8.55
C LYS A 274 -15.50 -34.79 -7.30
N ARG A 275 -15.95 -34.04 -6.30
CA ARG A 275 -15.15 -33.66 -5.12
C ARG A 275 -15.64 -34.32 -3.82
N GLY A 276 -16.71 -35.10 -3.87
CA GLY A 276 -17.40 -35.59 -2.68
C GLY A 276 -18.35 -34.53 -2.11
N LYS A 277 -18.61 -34.56 -0.81
CA LYS A 277 -19.57 -33.66 -0.16
C LYS A 277 -19.09 -32.20 -0.20
N VAL A 278 -19.92 -31.28 -0.71
CA VAL A 278 -19.73 -29.85 -0.45
C VAL A 278 -20.00 -29.61 1.03
N ASN A 279 -18.95 -29.22 1.76
CA ASN A 279 -18.96 -29.11 3.21
C ASN A 279 -18.60 -27.68 3.64
N GLY A 280 -19.60 -26.97 4.19
CA GLY A 280 -19.45 -25.62 4.72
C GLY A 280 -18.66 -25.57 6.03
N THR A 281 -18.81 -26.57 6.90
CA THR A 281 -18.07 -26.70 8.17
C THR A 281 -16.57 -26.79 7.92
N LEU A 282 -16.15 -27.63 6.97
CA LEU A 282 -14.74 -27.77 6.58
C LEU A 282 -14.20 -26.48 5.95
N TYR A 283 -15.03 -25.73 5.23
CA TYR A 283 -14.63 -24.46 4.63
C TYR A 283 -14.42 -23.38 5.69
N VAL A 284 -15.37 -23.22 6.63
CA VAL A 284 -15.22 -22.30 7.76
C VAL A 284 -13.94 -22.65 8.53
N GLU A 285 -13.75 -23.92 8.91
CA GLU A 285 -12.54 -24.38 9.62
C GLU A 285 -11.24 -24.00 8.89
N LYS A 286 -11.15 -24.25 7.59
CA LYS A 286 -9.91 -24.08 6.83
C LYS A 286 -9.67 -22.66 6.31
N LYS A 287 -10.73 -21.85 6.16
CA LYS A 287 -10.67 -20.58 5.41
C LYS A 287 -11.24 -19.38 6.13
N LEU A 288 -12.24 -19.56 6.99
CA LEU A 288 -12.96 -18.45 7.64
C LEU A 288 -12.82 -18.44 9.18
N MET A 289 -12.03 -19.34 9.77
CA MET A 289 -11.85 -19.34 11.23
C MET A 289 -11.24 -18.04 11.70
N ASN A 290 -10.11 -17.65 11.12
CA ASN A 290 -9.40 -16.44 11.51
C ASN A 290 -9.66 -15.27 10.54
N LEU A 291 -10.50 -15.47 9.52
CA LEU A 291 -10.83 -14.48 8.50
C LEU A 291 -12.33 -14.20 8.53
N SER A 292 -12.71 -12.93 8.53
CA SER A 292 -14.11 -12.55 8.35
C SER A 292 -14.38 -12.06 6.94
N VAL A 293 -15.49 -12.48 6.35
CA VAL A 293 -15.98 -11.89 5.08
C VAL A 293 -16.79 -10.65 5.41
N THR A 294 -16.40 -9.51 4.87
CA THR A 294 -16.98 -8.19 5.14
C THR A 294 -17.53 -7.57 3.87
N GLY A 295 -18.28 -6.48 4.00
CA GLY A 295 -18.82 -5.71 2.88
C GLY A 295 -17.78 -5.05 1.95
N LYS A 296 -18.27 -4.26 0.99
CA LYS A 296 -17.53 -3.69 -0.15
C LYS A 296 -16.26 -2.91 0.24
N ARG A 297 -16.33 -2.11 1.29
CA ARG A 297 -15.22 -1.40 1.92
C ARG A 297 -15.78 -0.80 3.22
N PHE A 298 -15.13 -1.02 4.35
CA PHE A 298 -15.50 -0.35 5.60
C PHE A 298 -14.25 0.18 6.28
N GLU A 299 -14.40 1.28 7.00
CA GLU A 299 -13.38 1.84 7.88
C GLU A 299 -13.79 1.47 9.31
N ASP A 300 -12.87 0.90 10.09
CA ASP A 300 -13.15 0.62 11.50
C ASP A 300 -13.16 1.91 12.35
N ALA A 301 -13.41 1.76 13.65
CA ALA A 301 -13.44 2.89 14.58
C ALA A 301 -12.07 3.59 14.70
N GLU A 302 -11.00 2.91 14.30
CA GLU A 302 -9.62 3.36 14.29
C GLU A 302 -9.20 3.97 12.93
N GLY A 303 -10.09 4.03 11.94
CA GLY A 303 -9.86 4.59 10.61
C GLY A 303 -9.11 3.67 9.65
N ALA A 304 -8.94 2.39 9.98
CA ALA A 304 -8.34 1.41 9.09
C ALA A 304 -9.35 0.92 8.05
N ALA A 305 -9.03 1.11 6.77
CA ALA A 305 -9.88 0.68 5.67
C ALA A 305 -9.66 -0.81 5.33
N PHE A 306 -10.71 -1.61 5.39
CA PHE A 306 -10.71 -3.02 4.98
C PHE A 306 -11.49 -3.21 3.69
N SER A 307 -11.03 -4.15 2.85
CA SER A 307 -11.70 -4.48 1.59
C SER A 307 -12.17 -5.93 1.58
N TYR A 308 -13.49 -6.15 1.59
CA TYR A 308 -14.21 -7.43 1.44
C TYR A 308 -13.89 -8.56 2.43
N ARG A 309 -12.73 -8.55 3.09
CA ARG A 309 -12.30 -9.53 4.08
C ARG A 309 -11.45 -8.82 5.13
N ARG A 310 -11.83 -8.96 6.41
CA ARG A 310 -10.99 -8.54 7.54
C ARG A 310 -9.82 -9.55 7.63
N PRO A 311 -8.56 -9.09 7.67
CA PRO A 311 -7.38 -9.96 7.70
C PRO A 311 -7.31 -10.82 8.96
N GLU A 312 -6.36 -11.74 8.96
CA GLU A 312 -6.22 -12.76 10.01
C GLU A 312 -6.02 -12.15 11.39
N VAL A 313 -6.97 -12.38 12.30
CA VAL A 313 -6.81 -12.04 13.73
C VAL A 313 -5.86 -13.06 14.33
N LYS A 314 -4.69 -12.63 14.80
CA LYS A 314 -3.78 -13.53 15.51
C LYS A 314 -4.29 -13.70 16.94
N ASP A 315 -4.17 -14.92 17.48
CA ASP A 315 -4.51 -15.20 18.88
C ASP A 315 -3.77 -14.28 19.87
N SER A 316 -2.59 -13.76 19.50
CA SER A 316 -1.82 -12.80 20.31
C SER A 316 -2.44 -11.41 20.40
N ASP A 317 -3.30 -11.06 19.45
CA ASP A 317 -3.81 -9.70 19.26
C ASP A 317 -5.19 -9.54 19.89
N ILE A 318 -5.78 -10.63 20.42
CA ILE A 318 -7.04 -10.61 21.16
C ILE A 318 -6.74 -10.03 22.55
N PRO A 319 -7.23 -8.83 22.89
CA PRO A 319 -7.02 -8.27 24.21
C PRO A 319 -7.62 -9.21 25.27
N VAL A 320 -6.81 -9.59 26.25
CA VAL A 320 -7.29 -10.38 27.39
C VAL A 320 -8.10 -9.43 28.27
N ASP A 321 -9.43 -9.54 28.18
CA ASP A 321 -10.41 -8.87 29.04
C ASP A 321 -10.20 -7.35 29.21
N SER A 322 -10.08 -6.60 28.12
CA SER A 322 -10.30 -5.16 28.19
C SER A 322 -11.80 -4.89 28.29
N GLU A 323 -12.30 -4.75 29.52
CA GLU A 323 -13.57 -4.05 29.77
C GLU A 323 -13.40 -2.59 29.35
N ASP A 324 -13.46 -2.32 28.04
CA ASP A 324 -13.38 -0.96 27.51
C ASP A 324 -14.57 -0.17 28.08
N GLU A 325 -14.28 0.83 28.91
CA GLU A 325 -15.26 1.81 29.38
C GLU A 325 -15.73 2.63 28.17
N ALA A 326 -16.74 2.14 27.45
CA ALA A 326 -17.30 2.87 26.33
C ALA A 326 -17.88 4.21 26.83
N PRO A 327 -17.68 5.31 26.10
CA PRO A 327 -18.17 6.63 26.51
C PRO A 327 -19.69 6.64 26.78
N PRO A 328 -20.17 7.45 27.73
CA PRO A 328 -21.59 7.54 28.07
C PRO A 328 -22.44 7.86 26.83
N GLY A 329 -23.62 7.26 26.69
CA GLY A 329 -24.55 7.53 25.59
C GLY A 329 -24.47 6.62 24.36
N ARG A 330 -23.65 5.56 24.36
CA ARG A 330 -23.55 4.60 23.23
C ARG A 330 -24.03 3.20 23.62
N PHE A 331 -24.71 2.53 22.68
CA PHE A 331 -25.10 1.13 22.83
C PHE A 331 -23.86 0.24 22.96
N ARG A 332 -23.91 -0.74 23.87
CA ARG A 332 -22.83 -1.69 24.11
C ARG A 332 -23.25 -3.08 23.66
N ILE A 333 -22.32 -3.79 23.02
CA ILE A 333 -22.47 -5.23 22.76
C ILE A 333 -22.18 -5.97 24.06
N ALA A 334 -23.18 -6.67 24.56
CA ALA A 334 -23.15 -7.43 25.80
C ALA A 334 -22.41 -8.74 25.65
N ASP A 335 -22.73 -9.45 24.57
CA ASP A 335 -22.19 -10.74 24.19
C ASP A 335 -22.51 -10.97 22.71
N ILE A 336 -21.78 -11.92 22.12
CA ILE A 336 -22.07 -12.46 20.81
C ILE A 336 -22.45 -13.93 21.04
N THR A 337 -23.66 -14.32 20.66
CA THR A 337 -24.26 -15.63 21.01
C THR A 337 -24.52 -16.52 19.80
N GLY A 338 -24.29 -15.99 18.60
CA GLY A 338 -24.54 -16.68 17.34
C GLY A 338 -23.57 -16.25 16.26
N TYR A 339 -23.32 -17.16 15.33
CA TYR A 339 -22.55 -16.91 14.12
C TYR A 339 -23.29 -17.52 12.94
N MET A 340 -23.26 -16.83 11.81
CA MET A 340 -23.85 -17.23 10.56
C MET A 340 -22.87 -16.93 9.42
N PRO A 341 -22.39 -17.95 8.68
CA PRO A 341 -21.46 -17.74 7.57
C PRO A 341 -22.16 -17.06 6.38
N PRO A 342 -21.40 -16.53 5.40
CA PRO A 342 -21.95 -15.61 4.40
C PRO A 342 -23.05 -16.20 3.52
N TRP A 343 -22.96 -17.50 3.18
CA TRP A 343 -23.98 -18.18 2.40
C TRP A 343 -25.27 -18.46 3.18
N GLU A 344 -25.17 -18.73 4.49
CA GLU A 344 -26.34 -18.86 5.37
C GLU A 344 -26.99 -17.49 5.59
N ALA A 345 -26.17 -16.45 5.84
CA ALA A 345 -26.59 -15.08 6.06
C ALA A 345 -27.32 -14.49 4.85
N TRP A 346 -26.78 -14.69 3.65
CA TRP A 346 -27.42 -14.23 2.43
C TRP A 346 -28.81 -14.88 2.24
N CYS A 347 -28.96 -16.16 2.60
CA CYS A 347 -30.26 -16.85 2.54
C CYS A 347 -31.16 -16.61 3.77
N HIS A 348 -30.72 -15.85 4.78
CA HIS A 348 -31.44 -15.65 6.03
C HIS A 348 -32.37 -14.45 5.92
N GLU A 349 -33.60 -14.57 6.43
CA GLU A 349 -34.64 -13.53 6.28
C GLU A 349 -34.21 -12.16 6.83
N HIS A 350 -33.37 -12.15 7.87
CA HIS A 350 -32.84 -10.96 8.54
C HIS A 350 -31.36 -10.62 8.20
N GLY A 351 -30.69 -11.43 7.36
CA GLY A 351 -29.27 -11.24 7.04
C GLY A 351 -29.10 -10.57 5.68
N GLY A 352 -29.41 -11.29 4.61
CA GLY A 352 -29.59 -10.74 3.26
C GLY A 352 -28.37 -10.20 2.53
N PHE A 353 -27.27 -9.98 3.22
CA PHE A 353 -26.00 -9.58 2.65
C PHE A 353 -25.04 -10.77 2.66
N TYR A 354 -24.20 -10.84 1.63
CA TYR A 354 -23.15 -11.85 1.56
C TYR A 354 -21.94 -11.41 2.39
N GLN A 355 -22.02 -11.60 3.71
CA GLN A 355 -20.96 -11.36 4.68
C GLN A 355 -21.18 -12.19 5.94
N ASP A 356 -20.17 -12.29 6.80
CA ASP A 356 -20.35 -12.94 8.10
C ASP A 356 -21.35 -12.13 8.95
N PHE A 357 -22.28 -12.83 9.61
CA PHE A 357 -23.22 -12.24 10.55
C PHE A 357 -23.07 -12.86 11.93
N TYR A 358 -23.33 -12.07 12.96
CA TYR A 358 -23.29 -12.52 14.33
C TYR A 358 -24.53 -12.06 15.09
N GLN A 359 -25.01 -12.92 15.97
CA GLN A 359 -26.12 -12.59 16.84
C GLN A 359 -25.55 -11.84 18.05
N VAL A 360 -25.87 -10.56 18.14
CA VAL A 360 -25.38 -9.61 19.13
C VAL A 360 -26.46 -9.38 20.17
N HIS A 361 -26.13 -9.57 21.45
CA HIS A 361 -26.94 -9.11 22.57
C HIS A 361 -26.56 -7.69 22.93
N TRP A 362 -27.53 -6.80 23.09
CA TRP A 362 -27.26 -5.41 23.46
C TRP A 362 -27.37 -5.19 24.98
N LYS A 363 -26.56 -4.27 25.51
CA LYS A 363 -26.62 -3.76 26.89
C LYS A 363 -26.99 -2.28 26.89
N ASP A 364 -27.76 -1.88 27.90
CA ASP A 364 -27.99 -0.48 28.21
C ASP A 364 -26.75 0.17 28.88
N GLU A 365 -26.82 1.48 29.13
CA GLU A 365 -25.75 2.25 29.78
C GLU A 365 -25.39 1.74 31.19
N LYS A 366 -26.31 1.03 31.85
CA LYS A 366 -26.12 0.46 33.19
C LYS A 366 -25.55 -0.96 33.14
N GLY A 367 -25.22 -1.45 31.94
CA GLY A 367 -24.73 -2.81 31.72
C GLY A 367 -25.81 -3.88 31.85
N THR A 368 -27.08 -3.50 31.87
CA THR A 368 -28.21 -4.43 31.90
C THR A 368 -28.51 -4.90 30.48
N PRO A 369 -28.59 -6.21 30.21
CA PRO A 369 -29.00 -6.71 28.90
C PRO A 369 -30.35 -6.10 28.50
N TRP A 370 -30.48 -5.69 27.25
CA TRP A 370 -31.68 -5.06 26.70
C TRP A 370 -32.80 -6.07 26.43
N GLY A 371 -32.90 -7.10 27.27
CA GLY A 371 -33.70 -8.32 27.07
C GLY A 371 -35.21 -8.13 27.09
N ALA A 372 -35.71 -6.92 27.30
CA ALA A 372 -37.14 -6.61 27.29
C ALA A 372 -37.70 -6.30 25.89
N LEU A 373 -36.85 -5.93 24.93
CA LEU A 373 -37.29 -5.54 23.58
C LEU A 373 -37.21 -6.74 22.63
N ASN A 374 -38.30 -7.00 21.91
CA ASN A 374 -38.33 -8.04 20.89
C ASN A 374 -38.01 -7.42 19.52
N PHE A 375 -36.84 -7.75 18.98
CA PHE A 375 -36.37 -7.26 17.70
C PHE A 375 -36.75 -8.15 16.51
N SER A 376 -37.42 -9.29 16.70
CA SER A 376 -37.75 -10.24 15.61
C SER A 376 -38.50 -9.66 14.40
N LYS A 377 -39.08 -8.46 14.51
CA LYS A 377 -39.78 -7.78 13.41
C LYS A 377 -38.95 -6.71 12.70
N VAL A 378 -37.74 -6.40 13.17
CA VAL A 378 -36.86 -5.43 12.51
C VAL A 378 -35.95 -6.13 11.48
N GLU A 379 -35.34 -5.36 10.58
CA GLU A 379 -34.57 -5.88 9.44
C GLU A 379 -33.48 -6.88 9.88
N ASN A 380 -32.75 -6.55 10.94
CA ASN A 380 -31.71 -7.39 11.55
C ASN A 380 -32.22 -8.13 12.81
N GLY A 381 -33.52 -8.36 12.92
CA GLY A 381 -34.13 -8.94 14.11
C GLY A 381 -33.61 -10.34 14.43
N ALA A 382 -33.35 -10.63 15.70
CA ALA A 382 -33.24 -12.01 16.17
C ALA A 382 -34.50 -12.43 16.94
N VAL A 383 -34.77 -13.74 16.96
CA VAL A 383 -35.90 -14.32 17.72
C VAL A 383 -35.69 -14.14 19.23
N GLU A 384 -34.43 -14.11 19.67
CA GLU A 384 -34.06 -13.88 21.05
C GLU A 384 -34.26 -12.40 21.43
N THR A 385 -34.88 -12.14 22.58
CA THR A 385 -35.14 -10.76 23.02
C THR A 385 -33.82 -10.04 23.33
N GLY A 386 -33.78 -8.73 23.03
CA GLY A 386 -32.58 -7.92 23.21
C GLY A 386 -31.46 -8.21 22.21
N SER A 387 -31.71 -9.02 21.18
CA SER A 387 -30.70 -9.45 20.22
C SER A 387 -31.01 -9.06 18.78
N THR A 388 -29.96 -8.81 17.99
CA THR A 388 -30.04 -8.60 16.55
C THR A 388 -28.93 -9.38 15.83
N TRP A 389 -29.13 -9.64 14.54
CA TRP A 389 -28.13 -10.18 13.63
C TRP A 389 -27.36 -9.02 13.00
N GLU A 390 -26.14 -8.78 13.48
CA GLU A 390 -25.29 -7.71 12.96
C GLU A 390 -24.25 -8.26 11.99
N PRO A 391 -23.97 -7.53 10.89
CA PRO A 391 -22.90 -7.89 9.99
C PRO A 391 -21.53 -7.64 10.63
N ASP A 392 -20.51 -8.36 10.16
CA ASP A 392 -19.15 -8.31 10.71
C ASP A 392 -18.51 -6.91 10.69
N ASP A 393 -18.85 -6.08 9.70
CA ASP A 393 -18.37 -4.69 9.59
C ASP A 393 -18.94 -3.76 10.67
N CYS A 394 -20.04 -4.15 11.34
CA CYS A 394 -20.59 -3.46 12.49
C CYS A 394 -19.98 -3.91 13.83
N ILE A 395 -19.10 -4.93 13.84
CA ILE A 395 -18.51 -5.46 15.08
C ILE A 395 -17.10 -4.89 15.27
N PRO A 396 -16.84 -4.18 16.39
CA PRO A 396 -15.54 -3.57 16.64
C PRO A 396 -14.44 -4.63 16.81
N PRO A 397 -13.19 -4.33 16.42
CA PRO A 397 -12.06 -5.25 16.57
C PRO A 397 -11.81 -5.75 18.00
N SER A 398 -12.15 -4.95 19.02
CA SER A 398 -12.03 -5.33 20.43
C SER A 398 -12.89 -6.55 20.81
N LEU A 399 -13.90 -6.90 20.01
CA LEU A 399 -14.77 -8.06 20.23
C LEU A 399 -14.38 -9.28 19.38
N ASP A 400 -13.23 -9.26 18.73
CA ASP A 400 -12.77 -10.35 17.86
C ASP A 400 -12.66 -11.68 18.60
N GLY A 401 -12.26 -11.67 19.88
CA GLY A 401 -12.25 -12.88 20.71
C GLY A 401 -13.64 -13.52 20.88
N MET A 402 -14.70 -12.72 20.99
CA MET A 402 -16.08 -13.22 21.07
C MET A 402 -16.56 -13.76 19.73
N ARG A 403 -16.22 -13.10 18.61
CA ARG A 403 -16.54 -13.58 17.25
C ARG A 403 -15.92 -14.95 16.98
N LEU A 404 -14.63 -15.10 17.26
CA LEU A 404 -13.89 -16.35 17.06
C LEU A 404 -14.45 -17.49 17.92
N ARG A 405 -14.83 -17.17 19.17
CA ARG A 405 -15.50 -18.12 20.07
C ARG A 405 -16.82 -18.61 19.48
N GLU A 406 -17.65 -17.73 18.94
CA GLU A 406 -18.93 -18.14 18.34
C GLU A 406 -18.78 -18.87 17.01
N LYS A 407 -17.78 -18.50 16.18
CA LYS A 407 -17.39 -19.29 15.00
C LYS A 407 -17.03 -20.73 15.38
N ALA A 408 -16.22 -20.91 16.44
CA ALA A 408 -15.87 -22.22 16.96
C ALA A 408 -17.07 -22.99 17.52
N LYS A 409 -17.99 -22.32 18.24
CA LYS A 409 -19.23 -22.95 18.72
C LYS A 409 -20.15 -23.37 17.58
N TRP A 410 -20.28 -22.55 16.53
CA TRP A 410 -21.04 -22.90 15.33
C TRP A 410 -20.43 -24.13 14.63
N LEU A 411 -19.10 -24.18 14.47
CA LEU A 411 -18.43 -25.36 13.89
C LEU A 411 -18.75 -26.63 14.67
N LYS A 412 -18.67 -26.57 15.99
CA LYS A 412 -18.99 -27.70 16.87
C LYS A 412 -20.45 -28.13 16.68
N ARG A 413 -21.40 -27.20 16.76
CA ARG A 413 -22.84 -27.47 16.56
C ARG A 413 -23.13 -28.12 15.21
N LYS A 414 -22.52 -27.62 14.12
CA LYS A 414 -22.72 -28.19 12.78
C LYS A 414 -22.11 -29.58 12.66
N ARG A 415 -20.92 -29.85 13.21
CA ARG A 415 -20.35 -31.20 13.25
C ARG A 415 -21.24 -32.19 13.98
N ASP A 416 -21.77 -31.79 15.13
CA ASP A 416 -22.66 -32.62 15.93
C ASP A 416 -23.95 -32.94 15.14
N GLN A 417 -24.50 -31.97 14.41
CA GLN A 417 -25.64 -32.16 13.52
C GLN A 417 -25.31 -33.10 12.34
N GLU A 418 -24.15 -32.92 11.69
CA GLU A 418 -23.73 -33.77 10.59
C GLU A 418 -23.52 -35.22 11.03
N GLN A 419 -22.85 -35.44 12.17
CA GLN A 419 -22.64 -36.76 12.76
C GLN A 419 -23.97 -37.41 13.16
N LYS A 420 -24.91 -36.62 13.69
CA LYS A 420 -26.25 -37.13 14.04
C LYS A 420 -27.01 -37.55 12.79
N ALA A 421 -26.99 -36.75 11.73
CA ALA A 421 -27.64 -37.07 10.46
C ALA A 421 -27.02 -38.31 9.78
N GLU A 422 -25.69 -38.47 9.87
CA GLU A 422 -24.99 -39.66 9.38
C GLU A 422 -25.41 -40.92 10.14
N LYS A 423 -25.44 -40.86 11.48
CA LYS A 423 -25.93 -41.96 12.32
C LYS A 423 -27.40 -42.31 12.04
N GLU A 424 -28.26 -41.31 11.85
CA GLU A 424 -29.67 -41.53 11.49
C GLU A 424 -29.81 -42.17 10.10
N LYS A 425 -28.97 -41.79 9.14
CA LYS A 425 -28.93 -42.40 7.81
C LYS A 425 -28.45 -43.85 7.86
N GLU A 426 -27.39 -44.14 8.62
CA GLU A 426 -26.91 -45.51 8.85
C GLU A 426 -27.98 -46.38 9.53
N LEU A 427 -28.71 -45.81 10.51
CA LEU A 427 -29.84 -46.50 11.15
C LEU A 427 -30.98 -46.77 10.16
N ALA A 428 -31.28 -45.81 9.27
CA ALA A 428 -32.30 -46.00 8.24
C ALA A 428 -31.90 -47.04 7.18
N GLU A 429 -30.61 -47.10 6.81
CA GLU A 429 -30.08 -48.09 5.87
C GLU A 429 -30.05 -49.50 6.48
N THR A 430 -29.68 -49.63 7.76
CA THR A 430 -29.71 -50.93 8.47
C THR A 430 -31.15 -51.46 8.63
N VAL A 431 -32.12 -50.60 8.91
CA VAL A 431 -33.55 -50.98 8.95
C VAL A 431 -34.06 -51.41 7.57
N LYS A 432 -33.60 -50.79 6.48
CA LYS A 432 -33.96 -51.20 5.10
C LYS A 432 -33.24 -52.49 4.65
N GLY A 433 -32.04 -52.76 5.16
CA GLY A 433 -31.23 -53.94 4.84
C GLY A 433 -31.79 -55.25 5.41
N GLN A 434 -32.51 -55.20 6.54
CA GLN A 434 -33.06 -56.40 7.20
C GLN A 434 -34.36 -56.95 6.58
N SER A 435 -34.92 -56.29 5.54
CA SER A 435 -36.16 -56.73 4.87
C SER A 435 -35.95 -57.61 3.63
N LYS A 436 -34.70 -57.89 3.22
CA LYS A 436 -34.42 -58.80 2.10
C LYS A 436 -34.17 -60.22 2.60
N ARG A 437 -35.20 -61.07 2.47
CA ARG A 437 -35.15 -62.54 2.62
C ARG A 437 -33.90 -63.13 1.92
N PRO A 438 -33.26 -64.16 2.52
CA PRO A 438 -32.10 -64.81 1.94
C PRO A 438 -32.49 -65.52 0.64
N ARG A 439 -31.92 -65.10 -0.48
CA ARG A 439 -32.03 -65.79 -1.77
C ARG A 439 -30.80 -66.68 -1.93
N ILE A 440 -31.09 -67.96 -2.07
CA ILE A 440 -30.21 -69.11 -2.21
C ILE A 440 -29.07 -68.85 -3.20
N GLU A 441 -27.86 -69.17 -2.74
CA GLU A 441 -26.62 -69.19 -3.50
C GLU A 441 -26.68 -70.25 -4.61
N THR A 442 -26.37 -69.85 -5.83
CA THR A 442 -25.93 -70.76 -6.89
C THR A 442 -24.57 -70.30 -7.39
N SER A 443 -23.59 -71.14 -7.08
CA SER A 443 -22.20 -71.12 -7.50
C SER A 443 -22.06 -71.14 -9.03
N SER A 444 -21.18 -70.31 -9.59
CA SER A 444 -20.48 -70.65 -10.83
C SER A 444 -19.11 -69.98 -10.89
N MET A 445 -18.10 -70.85 -11.01
CA MET A 445 -16.72 -70.55 -11.38
C MET A 445 -16.62 -69.85 -12.74
N THR A 446 -15.64 -68.97 -12.92
CA THR A 446 -14.80 -68.94 -14.14
C THR A 446 -13.48 -68.21 -13.89
N LEU A 447 -12.45 -68.75 -14.54
CA LEU A 447 -11.03 -68.40 -14.57
C LEU A 447 -10.69 -67.27 -15.57
N ASP A 448 -9.48 -66.75 -15.39
CA ASP A 448 -8.45 -66.40 -16.40
C ASP A 448 -8.39 -65.04 -17.13
N GLY A 449 -7.14 -64.54 -17.19
CA GLY A 449 -6.52 -63.67 -18.21
C GLY A 449 -6.63 -62.15 -17.96
N GLY A 450 -5.61 -61.29 -17.97
CA GLY A 450 -4.21 -61.40 -18.39
C GLY A 450 -3.80 -60.14 -19.19
N SER A 451 -2.97 -59.27 -18.57
CA SER A 451 -2.05 -58.26 -19.18
C SER A 451 -2.59 -57.04 -19.96
N PRO A 452 -1.78 -55.97 -20.24
CA PRO A 452 -0.42 -55.64 -19.77
C PRO A 452 -0.22 -54.18 -19.24
N VAL A 453 0.95 -53.98 -18.64
CA VAL A 453 1.55 -52.75 -18.13
C VAL A 453 2.04 -51.84 -19.27
N GLU A 454 1.67 -50.56 -19.25
CA GLU A 454 2.20 -49.54 -20.16
C GLU A 454 3.03 -48.51 -19.36
N ALA A 455 4.31 -48.43 -19.69
CA ALA A 455 5.30 -47.57 -19.05
C ALA A 455 5.45 -46.24 -19.81
N GLU A 456 5.03 -45.14 -19.20
CA GLU A 456 5.23 -43.79 -19.74
C GLU A 456 6.66 -43.28 -19.52
N ARG A 457 7.36 -42.98 -20.63
CA ARG A 457 8.65 -42.29 -20.69
C ARG A 457 8.44 -40.77 -20.57
N LYS A 458 9.15 -40.14 -19.62
CA LYS A 458 9.31 -38.67 -19.51
C LYS A 458 10.50 -38.18 -20.36
N PRO A 459 10.40 -37.05 -21.08
CA PRO A 459 11.51 -36.47 -21.83
C PRO A 459 12.46 -35.65 -20.92
N GLU A 460 13.77 -35.80 -21.16
CA GLU A 460 14.86 -35.05 -20.52
C GLU A 460 14.90 -33.58 -20.96
N ALA A 461 15.16 -32.68 -20.01
CA ALA A 461 15.35 -31.25 -20.24
C ALA A 461 16.84 -30.91 -20.42
N PRO A 462 17.20 -29.91 -21.26
CA PRO A 462 18.59 -29.55 -21.54
C PRO A 462 19.25 -28.80 -20.36
N PRO A 463 20.59 -28.86 -20.22
CA PRO A 463 21.31 -28.29 -19.08
C PRO A 463 21.36 -26.75 -19.12
N PRO A 464 21.11 -26.06 -17.99
CA PRO A 464 21.23 -24.61 -17.90
C PRO A 464 22.70 -24.15 -17.76
N LYS A 465 23.06 -23.15 -18.57
CA LYS A 465 24.36 -22.45 -18.52
C LYS A 465 24.49 -21.67 -17.21
N MET A 466 25.58 -21.90 -16.46
CA MET A 466 25.90 -21.14 -15.24
C MET A 466 26.51 -19.78 -15.58
N SER A 467 25.83 -18.68 -15.24
CA SER A 467 26.43 -17.34 -15.26
C SER A 467 27.19 -17.10 -13.95
N ARG A 468 28.52 -17.07 -14.05
CA ARG A 468 29.42 -16.60 -12.99
C ARG A 468 29.51 -15.08 -13.08
N TYR A 469 28.77 -14.35 -12.26
CA TYR A 469 29.16 -13.00 -11.86
C TYR A 469 28.93 -12.84 -10.36
N ARG A 470 30.02 -12.87 -9.59
CA ARG A 470 30.03 -12.50 -8.17
C ARG A 470 29.91 -10.97 -8.09
N ARG A 471 28.88 -10.47 -7.39
CA ARG A 471 28.88 -9.08 -6.90
C ARG A 471 30.09 -8.87 -5.99
N ASN A 472 30.77 -7.74 -6.15
CA ASN A 472 32.03 -7.37 -5.50
C ASN A 472 31.87 -6.83 -4.06
N GLY A 473 30.70 -6.97 -3.43
CA GLY A 473 30.49 -6.60 -2.02
C GLY A 473 30.60 -5.10 -1.70
N SER A 474 30.82 -4.22 -2.68
CA SER A 474 30.73 -2.78 -2.46
C SER A 474 29.29 -2.39 -2.10
N PRO A 475 29.05 -1.66 -1.00
CA PRO A 475 27.71 -1.27 -0.59
C PRO A 475 27.08 -0.34 -1.64
N LEU A 476 25.75 -0.39 -1.78
CA LEU A 476 24.92 0.57 -2.54
C LEU A 476 24.88 1.96 -1.85
N ILE A 477 26.01 2.44 -1.33
CA ILE A 477 26.13 3.70 -0.59
C ILE A 477 25.62 4.91 -1.40
N GLN A 478 25.66 4.83 -2.74
CA GLN A 478 25.16 5.89 -3.61
C GLN A 478 23.63 5.97 -3.67
N ASP A 479 22.91 4.86 -3.43
CA ASP A 479 21.45 4.80 -3.51
C ASP A 479 20.75 4.92 -2.14
N MET A 480 21.51 5.03 -1.04
CA MET A 480 20.96 5.20 0.31
C MET A 480 20.68 6.67 0.61
N PHE A 481 19.45 6.98 1.04
CA PHE A 481 19.05 8.30 1.52
C PHE A 481 19.97 8.76 2.64
N ARG A 482 20.51 9.98 2.55
CA ARG A 482 21.28 10.62 3.62
C ARG A 482 20.80 12.05 3.80
N LEU A 483 20.52 12.44 5.04
CA LEU A 483 20.03 13.78 5.41
C LEU A 483 20.86 14.94 4.81
N LYS A 484 22.19 14.78 4.68
CA LYS A 484 23.08 15.81 4.12
C LYS A 484 23.09 15.91 2.60
N ARG A 485 22.58 14.90 1.88
CA ARG A 485 22.58 14.92 0.42
C ARG A 485 21.32 15.54 -0.18
N GLY A 486 20.28 15.82 0.60
CA GLY A 486 18.99 16.22 0.03
C GLY A 486 18.40 15.17 -0.90
N HIS A 487 17.20 15.40 -1.42
CA HIS A 487 16.61 14.56 -2.48
C HIS A 487 17.28 14.80 -3.85
N ASP A 488 17.97 15.93 -4.01
CA ASP A 488 18.77 16.25 -5.19
C ASP A 488 20.25 15.88 -4.99
N PHE A 489 20.77 15.00 -5.84
CA PHE A 489 22.17 14.55 -5.79
C PHE A 489 23.20 15.64 -6.13
N ASP A 490 22.76 16.85 -6.49
CA ASP A 490 23.61 18.00 -6.75
C ASP A 490 23.51 19.03 -5.59
N PRO A 491 24.64 19.52 -5.07
CA PRO A 491 24.62 20.53 -4.01
C PRO A 491 23.92 21.82 -4.50
N PRO A 492 23.12 22.49 -3.64
CA PRO A 492 22.32 23.64 -4.05
C PRO A 492 23.21 24.80 -4.54
N GLN A 493 22.87 25.36 -5.71
CA GLN A 493 23.45 26.62 -6.18
C GLN A 493 22.85 27.76 -5.36
N THR A 494 23.64 28.35 -4.47
CA THR A 494 23.22 29.30 -3.42
C THR A 494 22.55 30.60 -3.88
N ASN A 495 22.43 30.87 -5.19
CA ASN A 495 22.13 32.23 -5.68
C ASN A 495 20.82 32.37 -6.48
N LYS A 496 19.94 31.36 -6.56
CA LYS A 496 18.82 31.41 -7.52
C LYS A 496 17.43 31.80 -7.03
N ASP A 497 17.07 31.72 -5.74
CA ASP A 497 15.76 32.21 -5.25
C ASP A 497 15.77 32.33 -3.70
N PRO A 498 16.30 33.40 -3.11
CA PRO A 498 16.37 33.54 -1.65
C PRO A 498 14.99 33.80 -0.99
N ASP A 499 14.05 34.42 -1.71
CA ASP A 499 12.81 34.94 -1.11
C ASP A 499 11.71 33.88 -0.93
N VAL A 500 11.59 32.91 -1.85
CA VAL A 500 10.61 31.80 -1.71
C VAL A 500 11.00 30.85 -0.55
N ARG A 501 12.29 30.81 -0.19
CA ARG A 501 12.86 29.90 0.80
C ARG A 501 12.74 30.39 2.25
N SER A 502 12.43 31.66 2.49
CA SER A 502 12.45 32.28 3.82
C SER A 502 11.12 32.24 4.57
N GLY A 503 10.00 31.98 3.87
CA GLY A 503 8.65 32.03 4.45
C GLY A 503 8.10 30.72 5.02
N TRP A 504 8.78 29.59 4.83
CA TRP A 504 8.26 28.28 5.23
C TRP A 504 8.64 27.91 6.67
N PRO A 505 7.67 27.47 7.51
CA PRO A 505 7.94 26.98 8.85
C PRO A 505 8.90 25.79 8.85
N LYS A 506 10.06 25.89 9.53
CA LYS A 506 11.05 24.80 9.64
C LYS A 506 10.99 24.06 10.97
N ARG A 507 10.32 24.66 11.95
CA ARG A 507 10.08 24.11 13.29
C ARG A 507 8.59 24.19 13.60
N ALA A 508 8.13 23.37 14.54
CA ALA A 508 6.76 23.47 15.04
C ALA A 508 6.44 24.89 15.56
N GLU A 509 7.42 25.58 16.13
CA GLU A 509 7.28 26.97 16.60
C GLU A 509 7.15 28.00 15.48
N ASP A 510 7.57 27.68 14.25
CA ASP A 510 7.52 28.60 13.11
C ASP A 510 6.12 28.62 12.46
N TYR A 511 5.21 27.72 12.84
CA TYR A 511 3.83 27.73 12.37
C TYR A 511 3.04 28.87 13.03
N PRO A 512 2.15 29.56 12.29
CA PRO A 512 1.32 30.62 12.87
C PRO A 512 0.47 30.10 14.05
N PRO A 513 0.24 30.91 15.11
CA PRO A 513 -0.59 30.52 16.24
C PRO A 513 -1.97 30.01 15.78
N GLY A 514 -2.34 28.80 16.20
CA GLY A 514 -3.59 28.13 15.80
C GLY A 514 -3.45 27.11 14.66
N TYR A 515 -2.29 27.02 14.03
CA TYR A 515 -1.97 25.99 13.03
C TYR A 515 -1.03 24.96 13.66
N GLY A 516 -1.39 23.68 13.58
CA GLY A 516 -0.50 22.57 13.98
C GLY A 516 0.54 22.30 12.91
N CYS A 517 1.75 21.88 13.30
CA CYS A 517 2.66 21.26 12.35
C CYS A 517 2.01 19.97 11.82
N ALA A 518 2.34 19.56 10.58
CA ALA A 518 2.06 18.19 10.17
C ALA A 518 2.66 17.25 11.23
N ASP A 519 1.94 16.20 11.62
CA ASP A 519 2.42 15.21 12.59
C ASP A 519 2.58 13.85 11.89
N PRO A 520 3.81 13.35 11.69
CA PRO A 520 5.07 13.95 12.14
C PRO A 520 5.48 15.18 11.32
N PRO A 521 6.16 16.17 11.93
CA PRO A 521 6.77 17.24 11.16
C PRO A 521 7.75 16.60 10.19
N GLY A 522 7.75 17.04 8.93
CA GLY A 522 8.61 16.46 7.90
C GLY A 522 10.05 16.31 8.40
N LEU A 523 10.75 15.24 8.00
CA LEU A 523 12.08 14.82 8.50
C LEU A 523 13.24 15.79 8.15
N CYS A 524 12.91 17.02 7.82
CA CYS A 524 13.78 17.98 7.20
C CYS A 524 14.39 18.91 8.25
N SER A 525 15.72 18.90 8.35
CA SER A 525 16.46 19.80 9.23
C SER A 525 16.42 21.26 8.73
N ASN A 526 16.91 22.21 9.54
CA ASN A 526 17.06 23.62 9.14
C ASN A 526 17.87 23.81 7.84
N ALA A 527 18.73 22.83 7.51
CA ALA A 527 19.58 22.80 6.32
C ALA A 527 19.00 21.99 5.16
N CYS A 528 17.81 21.41 5.32
CA CYS A 528 17.18 20.55 4.33
C CYS A 528 16.39 21.38 3.30
N ASP A 529 16.58 21.08 2.02
CA ASP A 529 15.92 21.71 0.85
C ASP A 529 14.79 20.81 0.28
N CYS A 530 14.36 19.79 1.04
CA CYS A 530 13.46 18.71 0.61
C CYS A 530 12.03 19.16 0.26
N MET A 531 11.53 20.27 0.83
CA MET A 531 10.13 20.69 0.68
C MET A 531 9.90 21.43 -0.66
N ASP A 532 10.89 21.42 -1.55
CA ASP A 532 10.73 21.77 -2.97
C ASP A 532 9.90 20.69 -3.71
N ASP A 533 9.69 19.48 -3.14
CA ASP A 533 8.95 18.36 -3.76
C ASP A 533 7.41 18.46 -3.67
N GLN A 534 6.84 19.47 -3.00
CA GLN A 534 5.40 19.78 -3.12
C GLN A 534 5.09 20.74 -4.27
N ARG A 535 6.09 21.19 -5.04
CA ARG A 535 5.84 21.77 -6.36
C ARG A 535 5.56 20.64 -7.34
N ALA A 536 4.61 20.81 -8.26
CA ALA A 536 4.44 19.89 -9.36
C ALA A 536 5.79 19.70 -10.08
N GLN A 537 6.36 18.50 -10.02
CA GLN A 537 7.65 18.20 -10.64
C GLN A 537 7.57 18.56 -12.12
N LYS A 538 8.48 19.44 -12.57
CA LYS A 538 8.52 19.85 -13.97
C LYS A 538 8.90 18.63 -14.81
N SER A 539 8.42 18.53 -16.04
CA SER A 539 8.72 17.37 -16.91
C SER A 539 10.24 17.12 -17.05
N TRP A 540 11.07 18.18 -17.08
CA TRP A 540 12.52 18.05 -17.16
C TRP A 540 13.18 17.51 -15.87
N GLU A 541 12.50 17.58 -14.73
CA GLU A 541 12.97 17.04 -13.45
C GLU A 541 12.69 15.53 -13.33
N THR A 542 11.64 15.05 -14.00
CA THR A 542 11.32 13.62 -14.12
C THR A 542 11.99 12.97 -15.32
N THR A 543 12.44 13.75 -16.31
CA THR A 543 13.24 13.30 -17.46
C THR A 543 14.71 13.74 -17.37
N LYS A 544 15.31 13.76 -16.17
CA LYS A 544 16.75 14.03 -16.05
C LYS A 544 17.53 12.91 -16.75
N ASN A 545 18.57 13.22 -17.53
CA ASN A 545 19.36 12.23 -18.28
C ASN A 545 19.97 11.11 -17.41
N TRP A 546 20.09 11.29 -16.09
CA TRP A 546 20.53 10.24 -15.15
C TRP A 546 19.39 9.34 -14.63
N LEU A 547 18.14 9.80 -14.71
CA LEU A 547 16.93 8.98 -14.53
C LEU A 547 16.70 8.11 -15.78
N GLU A 548 16.98 8.66 -16.96
CA GLU A 548 16.94 7.96 -18.26
C GLU A 548 18.32 7.51 -18.75
N ASP A 549 19.28 7.23 -17.87
CA ASP A 549 20.58 6.70 -18.31
C ASP A 549 20.35 5.32 -18.96
N PRO A 550 20.54 5.17 -20.29
CA PRO A 550 20.26 3.92 -20.99
C PRO A 550 21.09 2.77 -20.44
N ARG A 551 22.29 3.06 -19.92
CA ARG A 551 23.16 2.07 -19.29
C ARG A 551 22.59 1.63 -17.96
N ARG A 552 22.14 2.55 -17.11
CA ARG A 552 21.49 2.22 -15.83
C ARG A 552 20.20 1.44 -16.04
N ALA A 553 19.36 1.86 -16.97
CA ALA A 553 18.13 1.16 -17.33
C ALA A 553 18.43 -0.25 -17.90
N SER A 554 19.47 -0.38 -18.72
CA SER A 554 19.95 -1.67 -19.25
C SER A 554 20.49 -2.57 -18.15
N ASP A 555 21.32 -2.05 -17.25
CA ASP A 555 21.89 -2.79 -16.11
C ASP A 555 20.80 -3.23 -15.13
N ALA A 556 19.81 -2.38 -14.85
CA ALA A 556 18.64 -2.72 -14.04
C ALA A 556 17.78 -3.80 -14.70
N THR A 557 17.51 -3.67 -16.01
CA THR A 557 16.77 -4.67 -16.79
C THR A 557 17.51 -6.00 -16.80
N MET A 558 18.82 -6.00 -17.05
CA MET A 558 19.67 -7.17 -17.01
C MET A 558 19.67 -7.81 -15.62
N ALA A 559 19.73 -7.03 -14.55
CA ALA A 559 19.67 -7.55 -13.18
C ALA A 559 18.30 -8.19 -12.87
N ILE A 560 17.20 -7.56 -13.28
CA ILE A 560 15.84 -8.09 -13.17
C ILE A 560 15.70 -9.39 -13.96
N ASP A 561 16.22 -9.45 -15.19
CA ASP A 561 16.14 -10.64 -16.04
C ASP A 561 17.04 -11.77 -15.53
N MET A 562 18.24 -11.45 -15.04
CA MET A 562 19.12 -12.42 -14.38
C MET A 562 18.47 -13.00 -13.12
N LEU A 563 17.81 -12.16 -12.31
CA LEU A 563 17.05 -12.61 -11.14
C LEU A 563 15.85 -13.46 -11.56
N SER A 564 15.09 -13.03 -12.57
CA SER A 564 13.94 -13.77 -13.14
C SER A 564 14.33 -15.12 -13.75
N ALA A 565 15.54 -15.24 -14.29
CA ALA A 565 16.06 -16.49 -14.84
C ALA A 565 16.37 -17.52 -13.73
N GLN A 566 16.51 -17.09 -12.48
CA GLN A 566 16.70 -17.98 -11.33
C GLN A 566 15.36 -18.58 -10.86
N GLN A 567 14.65 -19.27 -11.76
CA GLN A 567 13.31 -19.82 -11.51
C GLN A 567 13.20 -20.76 -10.30
N ARG A 568 14.33 -21.31 -9.83
CA ARG A 568 14.42 -22.13 -8.61
C ARG A 568 14.31 -21.31 -7.32
N PHE A 569 14.66 -20.03 -7.37
CA PHE A 569 14.70 -19.13 -6.23
C PHE A 569 13.53 -18.16 -6.25
N VAL A 570 13.28 -17.54 -7.41
CA VAL A 570 12.20 -16.58 -7.61
C VAL A 570 11.40 -16.91 -8.85
N ARG A 571 10.10 -16.68 -8.77
CA ARG A 571 9.18 -16.68 -9.89
C ARG A 571 8.73 -15.25 -10.13
N ARG A 572 8.86 -14.78 -11.37
CA ARG A 572 8.33 -13.47 -11.78
C ARG A 572 6.82 -13.57 -11.89
N ARG A 573 6.11 -12.80 -11.07
CA ARG A 573 4.66 -12.61 -11.11
C ARG A 573 4.30 -11.28 -11.74
N GLY A 574 3.04 -11.16 -12.16
CA GLY A 574 2.48 -9.91 -12.66
C GLY A 574 3.07 -9.39 -13.98
N GLN A 575 3.76 -10.23 -14.77
CA GLN A 575 4.09 -9.91 -16.17
C GLN A 575 2.83 -9.54 -16.98
N VAL A 576 1.69 -10.16 -16.67
CA VAL A 576 0.39 -9.85 -17.31
C VAL A 576 -0.23 -8.56 -16.77
N THR A 577 -0.07 -8.28 -15.47
CA THR A 577 -0.59 -7.06 -14.83
C THR A 577 0.33 -5.85 -14.99
N LYS A 578 1.48 -6.01 -15.68
CA LYS A 578 2.61 -5.07 -15.73
C LYS A 578 3.25 -4.74 -14.37
N CYS A 579 2.74 -5.29 -13.28
CA CYS A 579 3.35 -5.18 -11.96
C CYS A 579 4.39 -6.30 -11.82
N CYS A 580 5.64 -6.03 -12.16
CA CYS A 580 6.71 -7.05 -12.11
C CYS A 580 7.12 -7.33 -10.66
N PHE A 581 6.48 -8.33 -10.04
CA PHE A 581 6.85 -8.80 -8.70
C PHE A 581 7.70 -10.06 -8.78
N PHE A 582 8.62 -10.25 -7.84
CA PHE A 582 9.30 -11.53 -7.63
C PHE A 582 8.68 -12.22 -6.42
N GLU A 583 8.13 -13.41 -6.59
CA GLU A 583 7.74 -14.29 -5.49
C GLU A 583 8.80 -15.39 -5.30
N THR A 584 9.05 -15.86 -4.08
CA THR A 584 9.97 -16.98 -3.89
C THR A 584 9.30 -18.27 -4.39
N SER A 585 10.05 -19.11 -5.13
CA SER A 585 9.49 -20.30 -5.80
C SER A 585 9.09 -21.43 -4.85
N GLN A 586 9.41 -21.33 -3.56
CA GLN A 586 9.13 -22.37 -2.55
C GLN A 586 7.88 -22.03 -1.74
N THR A 587 6.79 -22.74 -2.00
CA THR A 587 5.55 -22.70 -1.20
C THR A 587 5.54 -23.69 -0.04
N SER A 588 6.48 -24.66 0.00
CA SER A 588 6.69 -25.51 1.16
C SER A 588 7.79 -24.92 2.03
N HIS A 589 7.48 -24.60 3.29
CA HIS A 589 8.48 -24.16 4.27
C HIS A 589 9.61 -25.20 4.34
N ALA A 590 10.74 -24.90 3.70
CA ALA A 590 11.95 -25.71 3.83
C ALA A 590 12.38 -25.78 5.30
N ASP A 591 13.23 -26.76 5.63
CA ASP A 591 13.88 -26.90 6.93
C ASP A 591 14.36 -25.55 7.48
N GLN A 592 13.62 -25.02 8.46
CA GLN A 592 13.87 -23.71 9.06
C GLN A 592 14.96 -23.76 10.13
N THR A 593 15.60 -24.92 10.38
CA THR A 593 16.58 -25.08 11.46
C THR A 593 17.68 -24.02 11.42
N HIS A 594 18.24 -23.77 10.22
CA HIS A 594 19.29 -22.76 10.04
C HIS A 594 18.76 -21.32 10.19
N THR A 595 17.56 -21.06 9.68
CA THR A 595 16.88 -19.75 9.80
C THR A 595 16.58 -19.43 11.25
N SER A 596 15.96 -20.37 11.99
CA SER A 596 15.69 -20.24 13.42
C SER A 596 16.98 -20.09 14.23
N ALA A 597 18.05 -20.82 13.89
CA ALA A 597 19.36 -20.66 14.52
C ALA A 597 19.95 -19.25 14.31
N ALA A 598 19.82 -18.71 13.09
CA ALA A 598 20.28 -17.36 12.76
C ALA A 598 19.48 -16.28 13.51
N ILE A 599 18.15 -16.41 13.55
CA ILE A 599 17.26 -15.50 14.30
C ILE A 599 17.56 -15.57 15.80
N ASN A 600 17.75 -16.77 16.36
CA ASN A 600 18.05 -16.95 17.78
C ASN A 600 19.42 -16.34 18.14
N LEU A 601 20.44 -16.50 17.29
CA LEU A 601 21.73 -15.84 17.51
C LEU A 601 21.58 -14.32 17.38
N CYS A 602 20.82 -13.83 16.40
CA CYS A 602 20.53 -12.40 16.22
C CYS A 602 19.95 -11.79 17.49
N LYS A 603 18.94 -12.44 18.09
CA LYS A 603 18.35 -12.00 19.37
C LYS A 603 19.38 -11.86 20.49
N VAL A 604 20.32 -12.81 20.60
CA VAL A 604 21.40 -12.74 21.61
C VAL A 604 22.34 -11.55 21.34
N LEU A 605 22.64 -11.24 20.07
CA LEU A 605 23.41 -10.04 19.72
C LEU A 605 22.63 -8.77 20.09
N GLU A 606 21.34 -8.69 19.76
CA GLU A 606 20.48 -7.54 20.09
C GLU A 606 20.36 -7.31 21.60
N GLU A 607 20.13 -8.36 22.38
CA GLU A 607 20.09 -8.32 23.85
C GLU A 607 21.44 -7.87 24.43
N SER A 608 22.55 -8.36 23.87
CA SER A 608 23.90 -7.95 24.25
C SER A 608 24.13 -6.46 24.00
N VAL A 609 23.71 -5.95 22.83
CA VAL A 609 23.77 -4.51 22.53
C VAL A 609 22.93 -3.71 23.52
N ARG A 610 21.66 -4.09 23.76
CA ARG A 610 20.79 -3.41 24.72
C ARG A 610 21.40 -3.40 26.13
N SER A 611 22.03 -4.50 26.55
CA SER A 611 22.72 -4.56 27.85
C SER A 611 23.93 -3.62 27.92
N VAL A 612 24.72 -3.52 26.85
CA VAL A 612 25.88 -2.61 26.80
C VAL A 612 25.45 -1.14 26.76
N LEU A 613 24.37 -0.81 26.04
CA LEU A 613 23.84 0.55 25.96
C LEU A 613 23.24 1.05 27.30
N LYS A 614 22.80 0.13 28.17
CA LYS A 614 22.35 0.42 29.54
C LYS A 614 23.49 0.70 30.52
N ASP A 615 24.74 0.52 30.12
CA ASP A 615 25.92 0.78 30.95
C ASP A 615 27.08 1.29 30.07
N LEU A 616 26.86 2.43 29.42
CA LEU A 616 27.84 3.07 28.53
C LEU A 616 28.91 3.79 29.35
N PRO A 617 30.18 3.35 29.33
CA PRO A 617 31.21 4.03 30.10
C PRO A 617 31.53 5.39 29.50
N MET A 618 31.66 6.42 30.35
CA MET A 618 32.00 7.77 29.89
C MET A 618 33.25 7.82 29.03
N PHE A 619 34.29 7.06 29.40
CA PHE A 619 35.57 7.04 28.69
C PHE A 619 35.42 6.55 27.24
N ALA A 620 34.39 5.78 26.93
CA ALA A 620 34.17 5.25 25.58
C ALA A 620 33.60 6.29 24.61
N ILE A 621 32.98 7.37 25.10
CA ILE A 621 32.37 8.45 24.30
C ILE A 621 33.36 9.61 24.08
N GLN A 622 34.49 9.64 24.80
CA GLN A 622 35.48 10.72 24.70
C GLN A 622 36.26 10.68 23.37
N GLU A 623 36.64 11.87 22.86
CA GLU A 623 37.11 12.12 21.48
C GLU A 623 38.33 11.32 21.00
N ASN A 624 39.07 10.65 21.89
CA ASN A 624 40.29 9.93 21.55
C ASN A 624 40.07 8.48 21.10
N GLY A 625 38.82 7.98 21.10
CA GLY A 625 38.47 6.61 20.72
C GLY A 625 37.71 6.47 19.41
N ASP A 626 37.51 5.22 18.98
CA ASP A 626 36.58 4.92 17.87
C ASP A 626 35.18 5.45 18.23
N SER A 627 34.54 6.07 17.25
CA SER A 627 33.24 6.72 17.44
C SER A 627 32.17 5.71 17.85
N VAL A 628 31.48 5.97 18.96
CA VAL A 628 30.35 5.15 19.42
C VAL A 628 29.10 5.53 18.62
N ARG A 629 28.56 4.59 17.85
CA ARG A 629 27.31 4.75 17.10
C ARG A 629 26.22 3.86 17.69
N ILE A 630 25.00 4.38 17.82
CA ILE A 630 23.84 3.59 18.24
C ILE A 630 23.40 2.69 17.07
N PRO A 631 23.51 1.36 17.16
CA PRO A 631 23.17 0.48 16.05
C PRO A 631 21.67 0.26 15.98
N ALA A 632 20.97 1.08 15.18
CA ALA A 632 19.51 1.02 15.07
C ALA A 632 18.98 -0.39 14.74
N CYS A 633 19.70 -1.16 13.89
CA CYS A 633 19.29 -2.52 13.53
C CYS A 633 19.18 -3.46 14.74
N ALA A 634 19.92 -3.20 15.82
CA ALA A 634 19.84 -4.01 17.03
C ALA A 634 18.63 -3.67 17.92
N LEU A 635 17.98 -2.53 17.67
CA LEU A 635 17.02 -1.90 18.57
C LEU A 635 15.62 -1.83 17.96
N MET A 636 15.52 -1.77 16.63
CA MET A 636 14.26 -1.82 15.89
C MET A 636 13.70 -3.25 15.83
N LYS A 637 12.39 -3.35 15.58
CA LYS A 637 11.71 -4.64 15.43
C LYS A 637 12.28 -5.39 14.22
N PRO A 638 12.23 -6.74 14.20
CA PRO A 638 12.70 -7.52 13.05
C PRO A 638 11.98 -7.20 11.73
N SER A 639 10.75 -6.71 11.78
CA SER A 639 9.98 -6.25 10.61
C SER A 639 10.45 -4.90 10.05
N GLU A 640 11.25 -4.16 10.83
CA GLU A 640 11.72 -2.81 10.55
C GLU A 640 13.24 -2.84 10.29
N ASP A 641 13.71 -3.77 9.46
CA ASP A 641 15.15 -3.96 9.18
C ASP A 641 15.69 -2.98 8.13
N TYR A 642 15.35 -1.69 8.27
CA TYR A 642 15.82 -0.60 7.42
C TYR A 642 16.47 0.48 8.29
N ALA A 643 17.48 1.18 7.77
CA ALA A 643 18.16 2.22 8.54
C ALA A 643 17.17 3.36 8.86
N PRO A 644 17.15 3.88 10.10
CA PRO A 644 16.32 5.03 10.44
C PRO A 644 16.75 6.24 9.61
N VAL A 645 15.77 7.07 9.27
CA VAL A 645 16.05 8.32 8.55
C VAL A 645 16.74 9.30 9.49
N GLN A 646 16.35 9.29 10.77
CA GLN A 646 16.91 10.20 11.76
C GLN A 646 17.07 9.54 13.13
N TYR A 647 18.19 9.85 13.78
CA TYR A 647 18.44 9.56 15.19
C TYR A 647 18.17 10.82 16.01
N GLN A 648 17.25 10.77 16.96
CA GLN A 648 16.92 11.93 17.79
C GLN A 648 17.14 11.62 19.26
N LEU A 649 17.65 12.58 20.03
CA LEU A 649 17.54 12.53 21.49
C LEU A 649 16.13 12.95 21.87
N ALA A 650 15.44 12.20 22.72
CA ALA A 650 14.09 12.56 23.18
C ALA A 650 14.04 14.02 23.64
N GLN A 651 12.98 14.75 23.28
CA GLN A 651 12.87 16.19 23.53
C GLN A 651 13.03 16.55 25.02
N THR A 652 12.53 15.69 25.90
CA THR A 652 12.58 15.85 27.36
C THR A 652 13.93 15.47 27.98
N SER A 653 14.90 15.01 27.18
CA SER A 653 16.16 14.51 27.70
C SER A 653 17.09 15.64 28.13
N ALA A 654 17.43 15.67 29.42
CA ALA A 654 18.49 16.52 29.96
C ALA A 654 19.87 16.28 29.30
N ALA A 655 20.02 15.15 28.57
CA ALA A 655 21.23 14.80 27.84
C ALA A 655 21.62 15.79 26.75
N ARG A 656 20.65 16.48 26.13
CA ARG A 656 20.91 17.48 25.08
C ARG A 656 21.87 18.60 25.51
N LYS A 657 22.05 18.82 26.83
CA LYS A 657 22.98 19.83 27.37
C LYS A 657 24.44 19.40 27.36
N TRP A 658 24.73 18.10 27.28
CA TRP A 658 26.09 17.56 27.42
C TRP A 658 26.44 16.45 26.42
N LEU A 659 25.45 15.90 25.73
CA LEU A 659 25.57 14.85 24.71
C LEU A 659 25.03 15.35 23.38
N CYS A 660 25.82 15.17 22.33
CA CYS A 660 25.42 15.34 20.95
C CYS A 660 25.20 13.95 20.33
N LEU A 661 24.05 13.76 19.70
CA LEU A 661 23.74 12.60 18.88
C LEU A 661 23.66 13.08 17.43
N SER A 662 24.53 12.56 16.58
CA SER A 662 24.49 12.82 15.14
C SER A 662 23.20 12.22 14.57
N GLU A 663 22.35 13.09 14.02
CA GLU A 663 21.05 12.71 13.49
C GLU A 663 21.14 11.77 12.27
N GLU A 664 22.28 11.73 11.59
CA GLU A 664 22.48 10.96 10.35
C GLU A 664 22.96 9.53 10.62
N ASP A 665 23.91 9.35 11.54
CA ASP A 665 24.62 8.07 11.73
C ASP A 665 24.59 7.57 13.18
N GLY A 666 23.81 8.22 14.04
CA GLY A 666 23.66 7.84 15.45
C GLY A 666 24.94 7.95 16.26
N LYS A 667 25.94 8.69 15.76
CA LYS A 667 27.23 8.89 16.44
C LYS A 667 27.05 9.75 17.69
N LEU A 668 27.54 9.27 18.81
CA LEU A 668 27.60 10.01 20.08
C LEU A 668 28.89 10.83 20.17
N SER A 669 28.77 12.08 20.62
CA SER A 669 29.89 12.91 21.04
C SER A 669 29.51 13.77 22.25
N LEU A 670 30.50 14.19 23.05
CA LEU A 670 30.27 15.07 24.18
C LEU A 670 30.35 16.54 23.75
N ILE A 671 29.39 17.36 24.20
CA ILE A 671 29.39 18.82 23.92
C ILE A 671 30.29 19.57 24.92
N ALA A 672 30.48 19.01 26.12
CA ALA A 672 31.23 19.62 27.23
C ALA A 672 31.97 18.55 28.05
N LYS A 673 32.29 18.83 29.32
CA LYS A 673 32.93 17.87 30.26
C LYS A 673 32.06 16.64 30.62
N GLY A 674 30.94 16.43 29.94
CA GLY A 674 29.95 15.38 30.19
C GLY A 674 28.81 15.80 31.14
N PRO A 675 27.99 14.85 31.60
CA PRO A 675 26.86 15.07 32.48
C PRO A 675 27.30 15.58 33.86
N PRO A 676 26.47 16.40 34.54
CA PRO A 676 26.77 16.93 35.87
C PRO A 676 26.73 15.88 36.98
N SER A 677 25.95 14.81 36.80
CA SER A 677 25.84 13.67 37.71
C SER A 677 25.80 12.37 36.91
N ARG A 678 26.27 11.28 37.51
CA ARG A 678 26.32 9.94 36.91
C ARG A 678 25.76 8.94 37.93
N PRO A 679 24.96 7.93 37.51
CA PRO A 679 24.59 7.60 36.14
C PRO A 679 23.67 8.65 35.47
N ALA A 680 23.85 8.84 34.17
CA ALA A 680 23.13 9.83 33.37
C ALA A 680 22.28 9.13 32.29
N PRO A 681 20.97 8.92 32.52
CA PRO A 681 20.10 8.30 31.52
C PRO A 681 19.83 9.26 30.35
N PHE A 682 19.71 8.69 29.16
CA PHE A 682 19.25 9.41 27.97
C PHE A 682 18.44 8.47 27.09
N ARG A 683 17.54 9.05 26.29
CA ARG A 683 16.63 8.29 25.43
C ARG A 683 16.88 8.68 23.99
N VAL A 684 17.05 7.67 23.13
CA VAL A 684 17.20 7.84 21.69
C VAL A 684 15.93 7.35 21.00
N GLU A 685 15.42 8.18 20.11
CA GLU A 685 14.23 7.96 19.30
C GLU A 685 14.68 7.76 17.84
N PHE A 686 14.10 6.76 17.17
CA PHE A 686 14.36 6.46 15.77
C PHE A 686 13.17 6.91 14.94
N ALA A 687 13.41 7.87 14.04
CA ALA A 687 12.38 8.40 13.15
C ALA A 687 12.54 7.85 11.73
N HIS A 688 11.42 7.47 11.14
CA HIS A 688 11.27 7.03 9.76
C HIS A 688 10.19 7.85 9.06
N PRO A 689 10.00 7.72 7.72
CA PRO A 689 8.95 8.44 7.00
C PRO A 689 7.55 8.16 7.55
N GLU A 690 7.35 6.97 8.11
CA GLU A 690 6.08 6.56 8.71
C GLU A 690 5.89 7.06 10.16
N GLY A 691 6.88 7.78 10.72
CA GLY A 691 6.87 8.30 12.08
C GLY A 691 7.93 7.68 12.99
N MET A 692 7.72 7.79 14.31
CA MET A 692 8.63 7.22 15.32
C MET A 692 8.42 5.70 15.42
N THR A 693 9.44 4.91 15.10
CA THR A 693 9.32 3.44 15.06
C THR A 693 9.81 2.76 16.33
N ALA A 694 10.86 3.31 16.94
CA ALA A 694 11.50 2.71 18.09
C ALA A 694 12.09 3.74 19.04
N VAL A 695 12.18 3.35 20.31
CA VAL A 695 12.74 4.16 21.40
C VAL A 695 13.67 3.26 22.21
N VAL A 696 14.88 3.75 22.51
CA VAL A 696 15.84 3.05 23.35
C VAL A 696 16.26 3.92 24.52
N ASP A 697 16.24 3.32 25.72
CA ASP A 697 16.80 3.91 26.92
C ASP A 697 18.25 3.49 27.08
N CYS A 698 19.14 4.48 27.13
CA CYS A 698 20.58 4.34 27.31
C CYS A 698 21.01 5.00 28.62
N MET A 699 22.18 4.64 29.13
CA MET A 699 22.69 5.22 30.37
C MET A 699 24.20 5.36 30.32
N VAL A 700 24.71 6.57 30.58
CA VAL A 700 26.15 6.81 30.69
C VAL A 700 26.58 6.69 32.15
N THR A 701 27.63 5.91 32.42
CA THR A 701 28.11 5.59 33.77
C THR A 701 29.60 5.92 33.96
N ASP A 702 30.05 5.94 35.21
CA ASP A 702 31.47 6.11 35.60
C ASP A 702 32.26 4.80 35.64
N THR A 703 31.63 3.71 35.22
CA THR A 703 32.27 2.40 35.31
C THR A 703 33.53 2.36 34.45
N GLN A 704 34.59 1.73 34.96
CA GLN A 704 35.76 1.35 34.16
C GLN A 704 35.54 -0.02 33.52
N GLN A 705 34.42 -0.69 33.82
CA GLN A 705 34.12 -2.02 33.31
C GLN A 705 33.75 -1.94 31.83
N LYS A 706 34.49 -2.69 31.01
CA LYS A 706 34.20 -2.87 29.58
C LYS A 706 33.11 -3.93 29.42
N SER A 707 31.85 -3.57 29.68
CA SER A 707 30.67 -4.46 29.63
C SER A 707 30.52 -5.22 28.29
N TRP A 708 31.06 -4.67 27.19
CA TRP A 708 31.07 -5.35 25.89
C TRP A 708 32.03 -6.54 25.80
N LEU A 709 33.03 -6.65 26.69
CA LEU A 709 33.91 -7.83 26.74
C LEU A 709 33.18 -9.05 27.27
N SER A 710 32.39 -8.92 28.34
CA SER A 710 31.54 -10.00 28.84
C SER A 710 30.44 -10.33 27.83
N ALA A 711 29.84 -9.32 27.19
CA ALA A 711 28.87 -9.53 26.11
C ALA A 711 29.47 -10.33 24.93
N SER A 712 30.72 -10.03 24.55
CA SER A 712 31.44 -10.80 23.51
C SER A 712 31.60 -12.26 23.87
N ALA A 713 31.90 -12.57 25.14
CA ALA A 713 32.00 -13.95 25.62
C ALA A 713 30.64 -14.67 25.56
N THR A 714 29.55 -14.00 25.93
CA THR A 714 28.18 -14.54 25.82
C THR A 714 27.79 -14.84 24.37
N ILE A 715 28.04 -13.91 23.45
CA ILE A 715 27.77 -14.09 22.02
C ILE A 715 28.59 -15.27 21.48
N ALA A 716 29.88 -15.34 21.80
CA ALA A 716 30.76 -16.41 21.35
C ALA A 716 30.36 -17.77 21.93
N ALA A 717 29.96 -17.84 23.20
CA ALA A 717 29.46 -19.07 23.82
C ALA A 717 28.22 -19.59 23.09
N ARG A 718 27.24 -18.70 22.79
CA ARG A 718 26.04 -19.07 22.03
C ARG A 718 26.38 -19.52 20.61
N PHE A 719 27.29 -18.83 19.94
CA PHE A 719 27.73 -19.18 18.59
C PHE A 719 28.45 -20.52 18.54
N MET A 720 29.29 -20.82 19.55
CA MET A 720 30.05 -22.08 19.62
C MET A 720 29.16 -23.30 19.92
N ASP A 721 28.02 -23.12 20.57
CA ASP A 721 27.06 -24.20 20.85
C ASP A 721 26.36 -24.67 19.57
N VAL A 722 26.85 -25.76 18.98
CA VAL A 722 26.29 -26.34 17.73
C VAL A 722 24.86 -26.86 17.95
N GLY A 723 24.52 -27.32 19.16
CA GLY A 723 23.19 -27.83 19.45
C GLY A 723 22.14 -26.73 19.46
N HIS A 724 22.46 -25.59 20.05
CA HIS A 724 21.55 -24.45 20.14
C HIS A 724 21.68 -23.42 19.01
N CYS A 725 22.76 -23.48 18.25
CA CYS A 725 23.02 -22.63 17.08
C CYS A 725 23.48 -23.49 15.87
N PRO A 726 22.59 -24.35 15.32
CA PRO A 726 22.90 -25.20 14.17
C PRO A 726 22.89 -24.39 12.86
N LEU A 727 23.79 -23.43 12.73
CA LEU A 727 24.00 -22.66 11.49
C LEU A 727 24.63 -23.54 10.40
N SER A 728 24.39 -23.20 9.13
CA SER A 728 25.07 -23.87 8.02
C SER A 728 26.59 -23.64 8.12
N ARG A 729 27.39 -24.62 7.68
CA ARG A 729 28.86 -24.57 7.77
C ARG A 729 29.43 -23.28 7.15
N ASN A 730 28.91 -22.88 5.99
CA ASN A 730 29.38 -21.68 5.29
C ASN A 730 29.02 -20.39 6.04
N ALA A 731 27.78 -20.28 6.54
CA ALA A 731 27.39 -19.13 7.35
C ALA A 731 28.25 -19.04 8.62
N ARG A 732 28.51 -20.18 9.27
CA ARG A 732 29.36 -20.26 10.46
C ARG A 732 30.78 -19.78 10.18
N LEU A 733 31.41 -20.18 9.07
CA LEU A 733 32.76 -19.72 8.71
C LEU A 733 32.83 -18.19 8.54
N VAL A 734 31.89 -17.61 7.81
CA VAL A 734 31.86 -16.16 7.59
C VAL A 734 31.58 -15.41 8.90
N LEU A 735 30.60 -15.86 9.69
CA LEU A 735 30.31 -15.25 10.98
C LEU A 735 31.47 -15.38 11.96
N GLN A 736 32.20 -16.52 11.94
CA GLN A 736 33.39 -16.72 12.77
C GLN A 736 34.51 -15.75 12.41
N GLU A 737 34.71 -15.43 11.13
CA GLU A 737 35.70 -14.43 10.70
C GLU A 737 35.39 -13.04 11.30
N HIS A 738 34.13 -12.61 11.21
CA HIS A 738 33.71 -11.31 11.73
C HIS A 738 33.67 -11.29 13.27
N LEU A 739 33.16 -12.34 13.91
CA LEU A 739 33.16 -12.48 15.37
C LEU A 739 34.60 -12.58 15.91
N GLY A 740 35.52 -13.11 15.09
CA GLY A 740 36.96 -13.14 15.35
C GLY A 740 37.60 -11.76 15.51
N LYS A 741 36.93 -10.68 15.08
CA LYS A 741 37.38 -9.29 15.29
C LYS A 741 37.19 -8.83 16.74
N ILE A 742 36.24 -9.42 17.47
CA ILE A 742 35.93 -9.07 18.87
C ILE A 742 36.17 -10.23 19.86
N PHE A 743 36.39 -11.46 19.38
CA PHE A 743 36.62 -12.64 20.20
C PHE A 743 37.78 -13.49 19.66
N ASN A 744 38.64 -14.00 20.53
CA ASN A 744 39.67 -14.98 20.17
C ASN A 744 39.15 -16.40 20.46
N PHE A 745 38.80 -17.15 19.41
CA PHE A 745 38.27 -18.50 19.54
C PHE A 745 39.28 -19.53 20.04
N GLU A 746 40.57 -19.35 19.77
CA GLU A 746 41.63 -20.27 20.23
C GLU A 746 41.86 -20.11 21.73
N ALA A 747 41.99 -18.86 22.19
CA ALA A 747 42.16 -18.55 23.61
C ALA A 747 40.84 -18.63 24.41
N LYS A 748 39.69 -18.62 23.71
CA LYS A 748 38.34 -18.46 24.29
C LYS A 748 38.20 -17.22 25.17
N VAL A 749 38.81 -16.11 24.75
CA VAL A 749 38.81 -14.82 25.47
C VAL A 749 38.36 -13.70 24.54
N ALA A 750 37.59 -12.74 25.06
CA ALA A 750 37.20 -11.54 24.33
C ALA A 750 38.42 -10.66 24.01
N LYS A 751 38.50 -10.12 22.80
CA LYS A 751 39.61 -9.23 22.42
C LYS A 751 39.40 -7.85 23.03
N GLU A 752 40.48 -7.21 23.48
CA GLU A 752 40.44 -5.83 23.94
C GLU A 752 40.28 -4.87 22.75
N VAL A 753 39.02 -4.59 22.41
CA VAL A 753 38.63 -3.61 21.39
C VAL A 753 37.89 -2.44 22.02
N SER A 754 37.87 -1.29 21.33
CA SER A 754 37.04 -0.14 21.72
C SER A 754 35.55 -0.48 21.61
N LEU A 755 34.71 0.26 22.32
CA LEU A 755 33.26 0.10 22.23
C LEU A 755 32.72 0.43 20.83
N GLY A 756 33.19 1.53 20.22
CA GLY A 756 32.78 1.91 18.86
C GLY A 756 33.05 0.80 17.86
N ARG A 757 34.26 0.21 17.90
CA ARG A 757 34.60 -0.93 17.03
C ARG A 757 33.77 -2.17 17.33
N TRP A 758 33.47 -2.43 18.60
CA TRP A 758 32.62 -3.54 18.99
C TRP A 758 31.20 -3.40 18.42
N LEU A 759 30.58 -2.22 18.57
CA LEU A 759 29.25 -1.93 18.04
C LEU A 759 29.21 -2.06 16.52
N ASP A 760 30.21 -1.55 15.79
CA ASP A 760 30.30 -1.71 14.33
C ASP A 760 30.33 -3.18 13.89
N VAL A 761 31.07 -4.03 14.62
CA VAL A 761 31.16 -5.47 14.30
C VAL A 761 29.84 -6.17 14.61
N VAL A 762 29.20 -5.86 15.75
CA VAL A 762 27.94 -6.48 16.16
C VAL A 762 26.78 -6.04 15.27
N ASP A 763 26.72 -4.76 14.88
CA ASP A 763 25.76 -4.23 13.91
C ASP A 763 25.87 -4.96 12.56
N LEU A 764 27.10 -5.15 12.07
CA LEU A 764 27.35 -5.94 10.86
C LEU A 764 26.87 -7.39 11.01
N LEU A 765 27.19 -8.04 12.13
CA LEU A 765 26.77 -9.42 12.39
C LEU A 765 25.24 -9.58 12.46
N ILE A 766 24.53 -8.62 13.07
CA ILE A 766 23.06 -8.60 13.12
C ILE A 766 22.49 -8.54 11.70
N ARG A 767 22.96 -7.62 10.86
CA ARG A 767 22.52 -7.52 9.46
C ARG A 767 22.81 -8.80 8.67
N MET A 768 23.97 -9.41 8.88
CA MET A 768 24.33 -10.69 8.26
C MET A 768 23.40 -11.82 8.71
N LEU A 769 23.04 -11.89 9.99
CA LEU A 769 22.15 -12.91 10.54
C LEU A 769 20.70 -12.73 10.08
N ARG A 770 20.18 -11.50 10.05
CA ARG A 770 18.86 -11.19 9.48
C ARG A 770 18.80 -11.53 8.00
N THR A 771 19.84 -11.16 7.24
CA THR A 771 19.98 -11.56 5.83
C THR A 771 20.04 -13.08 5.68
N THR A 772 20.77 -13.78 6.54
CA THR A 772 20.87 -15.25 6.52
C THR A 772 19.54 -15.91 6.86
N ALA A 773 18.74 -15.31 7.75
CA ALA A 773 17.41 -15.79 8.10
C ALA A 773 16.41 -15.66 6.94
N MET A 774 16.51 -14.56 6.17
CA MET A 774 15.67 -14.30 5.00
C MET A 774 16.15 -15.04 3.73
N ALA A 775 17.45 -15.31 3.64
CA ALA A 775 18.01 -16.09 2.56
C ALA A 775 17.58 -17.55 2.71
N HIS A 776 16.52 -17.94 2.00
CA HIS A 776 16.21 -19.35 1.78
C HIS A 776 17.41 -20.01 1.09
N VAL A 777 18.26 -20.67 1.88
CA VAL A 777 19.38 -21.44 1.35
C VAL A 777 18.79 -22.69 0.72
N VAL A 778 18.43 -22.59 -0.56
CA VAL A 778 18.03 -23.76 -1.35
C VAL A 778 19.25 -24.68 -1.39
N LYS A 779 19.15 -25.83 -0.69
CA LYS A 779 20.13 -26.91 -0.87
C LYS A 779 20.11 -27.25 -2.35
N SER A 780 21.23 -27.04 -3.04
CA SER A 780 21.37 -27.55 -4.39
C SER A 780 21.47 -29.07 -4.28
N ASP A 781 20.36 -29.77 -4.49
CA ASP A 781 20.33 -31.25 -4.51
C ASP A 781 21.35 -31.81 -5.52
N ALA A 782 21.70 -31.04 -6.55
CA ALA A 782 22.72 -31.38 -7.54
C ALA A 782 24.16 -31.40 -6.97
N ALA A 783 24.44 -30.63 -5.91
CA ALA A 783 25.78 -30.62 -5.31
C ALA A 783 26.03 -31.88 -4.46
N ALA A 784 24.99 -32.48 -3.86
CA ALA A 784 25.11 -33.73 -3.12
C ALA A 784 25.33 -34.93 -4.05
N ALA A 785 24.80 -34.89 -5.27
CA ALA A 785 24.98 -35.95 -6.27
C ALA A 785 26.34 -35.90 -6.99
N CYS A 786 26.95 -34.73 -7.17
CA CYS A 786 28.24 -34.59 -7.87
C CYS A 786 29.49 -34.62 -6.96
N LEU A 787 29.34 -34.61 -5.63
CA LEU A 787 30.48 -34.63 -4.72
C LEU A 787 31.28 -35.95 -4.69
N PRO A 788 30.68 -37.15 -4.89
CA PRO A 788 31.45 -38.39 -4.95
C PRO A 788 32.37 -38.48 -6.19
N GLU A 789 31.97 -37.92 -7.33
CA GLU A 789 32.78 -37.95 -8.56
C GLU A 789 33.94 -36.93 -8.53
N LEU A 790 33.73 -35.73 -7.99
CA LEU A 790 34.79 -34.71 -7.90
C LEU A 790 35.89 -35.04 -6.88
N LEU A 791 35.57 -35.82 -5.83
CA LEU A 791 36.57 -36.34 -4.89
C LEU A 791 37.36 -37.53 -5.45
N SER A 792 36.85 -38.23 -6.47
CA SER A 792 37.59 -39.28 -7.17
C SER A 792 38.65 -38.74 -8.15
N VAL A 793 38.50 -37.49 -8.61
CA VAL A 793 39.44 -36.84 -9.54
C VAL A 793 40.60 -36.13 -8.82
N LEU A 794 40.51 -35.89 -7.51
CA LEU A 794 41.56 -35.20 -6.74
C LEU A 794 42.55 -36.13 -6.01
N HIS A 795 42.57 -37.43 -6.32
CA HIS A 795 43.51 -38.41 -5.76
C HIS A 795 44.54 -38.95 -6.77
N PHE A 796 45.25 -38.07 -7.48
CA PHE A 796 46.54 -38.34 -8.17
C PHE A 796 47.14 -36.94 -8.42
N THR A 797 48.30 -36.49 -7.95
CA THR A 797 49.59 -37.12 -7.62
C THR A 797 50.25 -36.34 -6.49
N ARG A 798 50.69 -37.05 -5.43
CA ARG A 798 51.73 -36.58 -4.52
C ARG A 798 53.06 -36.94 -5.19
N GLY A 799 53.65 -35.99 -5.89
CA GLY A 799 54.95 -36.12 -6.57
C GLY A 799 55.90 -35.07 -6.03
N ASP A 800 57.11 -35.52 -5.71
CA ASP A 800 58.14 -34.83 -4.96
C ASP A 800 58.70 -33.57 -5.64
N GLY A 801 59.13 -32.63 -4.80
CA GLY A 801 60.32 -31.79 -4.96
C GLY A 801 60.47 -30.94 -6.24
N MET A 802 60.43 -29.62 -6.10
CA MET A 802 61.62 -28.77 -6.31
C MET A 802 61.34 -27.29 -6.03
N THR A 803 62.43 -26.66 -5.64
CA THR A 803 62.74 -25.27 -5.30
C THR A 803 62.33 -24.18 -6.29
N LEU A 804 61.99 -23.01 -5.73
CA LEU A 804 62.31 -21.62 -6.14
C LEU A 804 62.34 -21.26 -7.63
N GLU A 805 61.42 -20.36 -8.02
CA GLU A 805 61.71 -18.94 -8.34
C GLU A 805 60.48 -18.06 -8.09
#